data_AF-A0A3D3KXL2-F1
#
_entry.id   AF-A0A3D3KXL2-F1
#
_cell.length_a   1.000
_cell.length_b   1.000
_cell.length_c   1.000
_cell.angle_alpha   90.00
_cell.angle_beta   90.00
_cell.angle_gamma   90.00
#
_symmetry.space_group_name_H-M   'P 1'
#
loop_
_entity.id
_entity.type
_entity.pdbx_description
1 polymer ?
#
loop_
_entity_poly.entity_id
_entity_poly.type
_entity_poly.pdbx_seq_one_letter_code
_entity_poly.pdbx_strand_id
1 'polypeptide(L)'
;NWAKKNGIRVGPGRGSGAGSMVAYAMRITDLDPLLHGLIFERFLNPDRVSMPDFDVDFDDRRRSEVIDYVTRKYGDERVAMIVTYGTIKTKQALKDSSRVLGYPFSMGEQLTKALPPAVMAKDIPLADIQNKDSKRYSEAGDFRQLIGTDPEAAKVFETALGIEGLKRQWGVHAAGVIMSSDPIIDVVPVMRRIQDGQVITQFDYPTCEGLGLIKMDFLGLRNLTIISDALENIQLNRGLDLDLDSLALDDVASYELLARGDTLGVFQLDGGPMRSLLKLMKPDNFEDISAVLALYRPGPMGANAHTDYALRKNGIQEVIPIHPELKEPLSEILGGTYGLIVYQEQVMAVAQKLAGYSLGQADILRRAMGKKKKSELDKQFAGFSQGMQDNGYSMAAVKTLWDILLPFSDYAFNKAHSAAYGVISYWTAYLKAHYAPEYMAALLTSVGDDKDKSAIYLNECRRMGITVLPPDVNESALNFTPVGNDIRFGMGAIRNVGVNAVEAMVAAREKEGAYTSFKDYLMKVPAVVCNKRTIESLIKAGAFDSLNHHRRALAMIHEEAIDSVITLKRNEAIGQFDLFAGFEEAESEASLSIEIPDLPEWEKKDKLSFERDMLGLYVSDHPLQGLEGLLSQHADQSITSIIAEDGPHDGAIVTISGMITSLSRRIAKASGNAYARAEIEDLGGSMEVMFFGQVYGPIASVLAEDLIVVVKGRLQRRDDGAVTLNCMELSVPDLSEGTNGPVHISMPTHKATEAVVMELGDVLRNHRGNSEVRLHLQGDTRTEVMALPVHLRVNPSPSLFGDLKVLLGPTCLDN
;
A
#
# COMPACT_ATOMS: atom_id res chain seq x y z
N ASN A 1 -14.97 -23.00 12.37
CA ASN A 1 -16.40 -23.37 12.26
C ASN A 1 -17.38 -22.38 12.87
N TRP A 2 -17.37 -22.11 14.18
CA TRP A 2 -18.30 -21.11 14.76
C TRP A 2 -18.15 -19.73 14.11
N ALA A 3 -16.92 -19.22 13.99
CA ALA A 3 -16.61 -17.96 13.31
C ALA A 3 -17.19 -17.91 11.88
N LYS A 4 -16.86 -18.89 11.03
CA LYS A 4 -17.40 -19.05 9.67
C LYS A 4 -18.93 -18.99 9.62
N LYS A 5 -19.63 -19.66 10.55
CA LYS A 5 -21.12 -19.65 10.63
C LYS A 5 -21.72 -18.31 11.07
N ASN A 6 -20.94 -17.43 11.69
CA ASN A 6 -21.38 -16.10 12.14
C ASN A 6 -20.85 -14.99 11.22
N GLY A 7 -20.45 -15.34 9.99
CA GLY A 7 -19.94 -14.38 9.01
C GLY A 7 -18.58 -13.78 9.36
N ILE A 8 -17.81 -14.40 10.25
CA ILE A 8 -16.44 -13.98 10.56
C ILE A 8 -15.49 -14.76 9.65
N ARG A 9 -14.82 -14.04 8.74
CA ARG A 9 -13.85 -14.62 7.82
C ARG A 9 -12.64 -15.16 8.59
N VAL A 10 -12.20 -16.34 8.20
CA VAL A 10 -11.08 -17.08 8.80
C VAL A 10 -10.06 -17.33 7.71
N GLY A 11 -8.78 -17.16 8.02
CA GLY A 11 -7.70 -17.45 7.08
C GLY A 11 -7.67 -18.94 6.71
N PRO A 12 -7.14 -19.28 5.53
CA PRO A 12 -7.08 -20.65 5.01
C PRO A 12 -6.14 -21.56 5.79
N GLY A 13 -5.32 -21.00 6.67
CA GLY A 13 -4.44 -21.72 7.57
C GLY A 13 -3.14 -20.96 7.80
N ARG A 14 -2.39 -21.37 8.82
CA ARG A 14 -1.11 -20.78 9.14
C ARG A 14 -0.15 -21.81 9.74
N GLY A 15 1.12 -21.66 9.40
CA GLY A 15 2.18 -22.48 9.95
C GLY A 15 2.10 -23.89 9.37
N SER A 16 2.58 -24.87 10.13
CA SER A 16 2.52 -26.27 9.69
C SER A 16 1.13 -26.89 9.74
N GLY A 17 0.15 -26.29 10.42
CA GLY A 17 -1.19 -26.85 10.57
C GLY A 17 -1.87 -27.17 9.23
N ALA A 18 -1.56 -26.39 8.19
CA ALA A 18 -2.05 -26.62 6.82
C ALA A 18 -1.55 -27.93 6.18
N GLY A 19 -0.52 -28.58 6.73
CA GLY A 19 -0.07 -29.91 6.28
C GLY A 19 -0.94 -31.08 6.78
N SER A 20 -2.00 -30.83 7.54
CA SER A 20 -2.85 -31.87 8.12
C SER A 20 -4.14 -32.09 7.33
N MET A 21 -4.28 -33.27 6.73
CA MET A 21 -5.52 -33.67 6.06
C MET A 21 -6.71 -33.71 7.03
N VAL A 22 -6.47 -34.05 8.31
CA VAL A 22 -7.50 -34.01 9.34
C VAL A 22 -7.95 -32.56 9.61
N ALA A 23 -7.00 -31.61 9.65
CA ALA A 23 -7.34 -30.20 9.83
C ALA A 23 -8.19 -29.66 8.66
N TYR A 24 -7.83 -30.04 7.44
CA TYR A 24 -8.60 -29.72 6.23
C TYR A 24 -10.01 -30.32 6.27
N ALA A 25 -10.14 -31.62 6.52
CA ALA A 25 -11.43 -32.31 6.58
C ALA A 25 -12.36 -31.74 7.68
N MET A 26 -11.79 -31.27 8.79
CA MET A 26 -12.52 -30.64 9.89
C MET A 26 -12.79 -29.14 9.68
N ARG A 27 -12.35 -28.58 8.54
CA ARG A 27 -12.44 -27.15 8.16
C ARG A 27 -11.72 -26.21 9.13
N ILE A 28 -10.64 -26.71 9.74
CA ILE A 28 -9.69 -25.90 10.51
C ILE A 28 -8.78 -25.13 9.54
N THR A 29 -8.37 -25.78 8.45
CA THR A 29 -7.65 -25.18 7.32
C THR A 29 -8.48 -25.37 6.04
N ASP A 30 -8.21 -24.56 5.01
CA ASP A 30 -8.98 -24.52 3.76
C ASP A 30 -8.13 -24.88 2.52
N LEU A 31 -6.86 -25.28 2.72
CA LEU A 31 -5.98 -25.75 1.65
C LEU A 31 -5.83 -27.28 1.71
N ASP A 32 -6.01 -27.97 0.57
CA ASP A 32 -5.82 -29.43 0.47
C ASP A 32 -4.32 -29.77 0.55
N PRO A 33 -3.85 -30.44 1.60
CA PRO A 33 -2.43 -30.75 1.75
C PRO A 33 -1.91 -31.76 0.73
N LEU A 34 -2.74 -32.65 0.21
CA LEU A 34 -2.27 -33.66 -0.76
C LEU A 34 -2.02 -33.03 -2.13
N LEU A 35 -2.92 -32.15 -2.58
CA LEU A 35 -2.78 -31.44 -3.86
C LEU A 35 -1.49 -30.61 -3.90
N HIS A 36 -1.14 -29.97 -2.79
CA HIS A 36 0.01 -29.06 -2.70
C HIS A 36 1.28 -29.71 -2.12
N GLY A 37 1.28 -31.03 -1.88
CA GLY A 37 2.44 -31.77 -1.37
C GLY A 37 2.89 -31.28 0.02
N LEU A 38 1.95 -30.93 0.90
CA LEU A 38 2.21 -30.50 2.25
C LEU A 38 2.32 -31.71 3.20
N ILE A 39 3.37 -31.76 4.00
CA ILE A 39 3.72 -32.95 4.80
C ILE A 39 3.19 -32.83 6.24
N PHE A 40 2.45 -33.84 6.70
CA PHE A 40 1.85 -33.90 8.04
C PHE A 40 2.90 -33.98 9.16
N GLU A 41 3.97 -34.75 8.98
CA GLU A 41 5.00 -34.99 10.00
C GLU A 41 5.77 -33.73 10.37
N ARG A 42 5.74 -32.72 9.49
CA ARG A 42 6.27 -31.39 9.83
C ARG A 42 5.39 -30.65 10.84
N PHE A 43 4.08 -30.91 10.85
CA PHE A 43 3.15 -30.42 11.86
C PHE A 43 3.27 -31.22 13.16
N LEU A 44 3.03 -32.53 13.08
CA LEU A 44 3.04 -33.42 14.24
C LEU A 44 3.94 -34.60 13.93
N ASN A 45 5.11 -34.63 14.59
CA ASN A 45 6.12 -35.64 14.36
C ASN A 45 5.82 -36.88 15.24
N PRO A 46 5.55 -38.06 14.67
CA PRO A 46 5.23 -39.26 15.44
C PRO A 46 6.38 -39.73 16.33
N ASP A 47 7.62 -39.41 15.96
CA ASP A 47 8.84 -39.78 16.70
C ASP A 47 9.14 -38.79 17.84
N ARG A 48 8.29 -37.76 18.05
CA ARG A 48 8.46 -36.76 19.11
C ARG A 48 7.12 -36.34 19.72
N VAL A 49 6.97 -36.59 21.03
CA VAL A 49 5.85 -36.05 21.80
C VAL A 49 6.03 -34.55 21.99
N SER A 50 5.29 -33.75 21.24
CA SER A 50 5.14 -32.29 21.44
C SER A 50 3.69 -31.91 21.17
N MET A 51 3.13 -31.00 21.96
CA MET A 51 1.78 -30.49 21.70
C MET A 51 1.76 -29.72 20.37
N PRO A 52 0.73 -29.93 19.53
CA PRO A 52 0.55 -29.15 18.32
C PRO A 52 0.14 -27.72 18.66
N ASP A 53 0.65 -26.75 17.90
CA ASP A 53 0.26 -25.35 17.97
C ASP A 53 -0.53 -24.98 16.71
N PHE A 54 -1.71 -24.40 16.89
CA PHE A 54 -2.57 -23.91 15.80
C PHE A 54 -2.73 -22.40 15.94
N ASP A 55 -2.18 -21.69 14.95
CA ASP A 55 -2.43 -20.28 14.74
C ASP A 55 -3.61 -20.14 13.80
N VAL A 56 -4.59 -19.28 14.13
CA VAL A 56 -5.74 -19.01 13.28
C VAL A 56 -5.90 -17.51 13.07
N ASP A 57 -5.94 -17.10 11.81
CA ASP A 57 -6.17 -15.72 11.40
C ASP A 57 -7.68 -15.46 11.25
N PHE A 58 -8.15 -14.33 11.78
CA PHE A 58 -9.54 -13.86 11.70
C PHE A 58 -9.59 -12.44 11.13
N ASP A 59 -10.76 -12.04 10.64
CA ASP A 59 -11.08 -10.63 10.42
C ASP A 59 -10.76 -9.83 11.70
N ASP A 60 -9.88 -8.83 11.58
CA ASP A 60 -9.33 -8.11 12.73
C ASP A 60 -10.42 -7.39 13.55
N ARG A 61 -11.44 -6.83 12.86
CA ARG A 61 -12.55 -6.12 13.50
C ARG A 61 -13.41 -7.02 14.38
N ARG A 62 -13.53 -8.30 14.00
CA ARG A 62 -14.45 -9.27 14.63
C ARG A 62 -13.72 -10.34 15.45
N ARG A 63 -12.41 -10.19 15.65
CA ARG A 63 -11.58 -11.11 16.45
C ARG A 63 -12.04 -11.20 17.91
N SER A 64 -12.47 -10.09 18.50
CA SER A 64 -13.00 -10.04 19.87
C SER A 64 -14.21 -10.95 20.06
N GLU A 65 -15.12 -11.02 19.08
CA GLU A 65 -16.30 -11.90 19.13
C GLU A 65 -15.91 -13.38 19.24
N VAL A 66 -14.80 -13.79 18.61
CA VAL A 66 -14.27 -15.15 18.69
C VAL A 66 -13.71 -15.44 20.08
N ILE A 67 -12.97 -14.49 20.66
CA ILE A 67 -12.45 -14.58 22.03
C ILE A 67 -13.64 -14.69 23.00
N ASP A 68 -14.64 -13.83 22.86
CA ASP A 68 -15.84 -13.83 23.71
C ASP A 68 -16.64 -15.13 23.59
N TYR A 69 -16.68 -15.74 22.40
CA TYR A 69 -17.26 -17.07 22.23
C TYR A 69 -16.47 -18.14 22.99
N VAL A 70 -15.14 -18.15 22.88
CA VAL A 70 -14.28 -19.11 23.58
C VAL A 70 -14.41 -18.93 25.10
N THR A 71 -14.36 -17.70 25.60
CA THR A 71 -14.55 -17.37 27.02
C THR A 71 -15.91 -17.85 27.53
N ARG A 72 -17.01 -17.57 26.81
CA ARG A 72 -18.34 -18.04 27.21
C ARG A 72 -18.48 -19.57 27.17
N LYS A 73 -17.81 -20.23 26.22
CA LYS A 73 -17.92 -21.67 26.03
C LYS A 73 -17.13 -22.47 27.07
N TYR A 74 -15.95 -21.99 27.46
CA TYR A 74 -15.04 -22.72 28.34
C TYR A 74 -14.99 -22.17 29.78
N GLY A 75 -15.54 -20.97 30.03
CA GLY A 75 -15.56 -20.30 31.34
C GLY A 75 -14.57 -19.14 31.43
N ASP A 76 -14.97 -18.02 32.04
CA ASP A 76 -14.12 -16.82 32.25
C ASP A 76 -12.90 -17.15 33.11
N GLU A 77 -13.03 -18.13 34.00
CA GLU A 77 -11.96 -18.59 34.89
C GLU A 77 -10.94 -19.51 34.20
N ARG A 78 -11.23 -20.00 32.98
CA ARG A 78 -10.42 -20.98 32.24
C ARG A 78 -9.80 -20.43 30.96
N VAL A 79 -10.09 -19.18 30.64
CA VAL A 79 -9.58 -18.49 29.45
C VAL A 79 -8.93 -17.19 29.89
N ALA A 80 -7.67 -16.97 29.50
CA ALA A 80 -6.97 -15.73 29.80
C ALA A 80 -6.11 -15.30 28.63
N MET A 81 -5.95 -14.00 28.46
CA MET A 81 -4.94 -13.48 27.53
C MET A 81 -3.54 -13.61 28.12
N ILE A 82 -2.53 -13.62 27.26
CA ILE A 82 -1.14 -13.70 27.69
C ILE A 82 -0.58 -12.30 27.95
N VAL A 83 0.19 -12.10 29.03
CA VAL A 83 0.94 -10.84 29.22
C VAL A 83 2.15 -10.76 28.30
N THR A 84 2.38 -9.56 27.76
CA THR A 84 3.64 -9.19 27.13
C THR A 84 4.37 -8.16 27.98
N TYR A 85 5.65 -8.39 28.24
CA TYR A 85 6.49 -7.42 28.92
C TYR A 85 7.37 -6.65 27.93
N GLY A 86 7.14 -5.34 27.83
CA GLY A 86 7.97 -4.43 27.05
C GLY A 86 9.35 -4.31 27.68
N THR A 87 10.38 -4.77 26.96
CA THR A 87 11.78 -4.57 27.34
C THR A 87 12.32 -3.28 26.73
N ILE A 88 13.06 -2.49 27.51
CA ILE A 88 13.75 -1.29 27.02
C ILE A 88 14.84 -1.72 26.02
N LYS A 89 14.64 -1.39 24.75
CA LYS A 89 15.60 -1.64 23.66
C LYS A 89 16.61 -0.49 23.55
N THR A 90 17.74 -0.74 22.90
CA THR A 90 18.87 0.20 22.68
C THR A 90 18.45 1.64 22.38
N LYS A 91 17.62 1.87 21.37
CA LYS A 91 17.15 3.23 21.01
C LYS A 91 16.27 3.87 22.08
N GLN A 92 15.42 3.08 22.73
CA GLN A 92 14.55 3.56 23.81
C GLN A 92 15.40 3.91 25.04
N ALA A 93 16.38 3.07 25.39
CA ALA A 93 17.30 3.33 26.49
C ALA A 93 17.98 4.69 26.31
N LEU A 94 18.54 4.98 25.14
CA LEU A 94 19.18 6.27 24.85
C LEU A 94 18.21 7.46 24.96
N LYS A 95 17.01 7.36 24.37
CA LYS A 95 16.01 8.44 24.40
C LYS A 95 15.45 8.68 25.81
N ASP A 96 15.16 7.61 26.54
CA ASP A 96 14.63 7.69 27.90
C ASP A 96 15.70 8.21 28.87
N SER A 97 16.95 7.75 28.78
CA SER A 97 18.07 8.28 29.56
C SER A 97 18.31 9.77 29.28
N SER A 98 18.26 10.18 28.02
CA SER A 98 18.37 11.60 27.65
C SER A 98 17.26 12.44 28.28
N ARG A 99 16.01 11.97 28.23
CA ARG A 99 14.85 12.65 28.82
C ARG A 99 14.93 12.75 30.34
N VAL A 100 15.31 11.67 31.03
CA VAL A 100 15.42 11.63 32.50
C VAL A 100 16.53 12.54 33.00
N LEU A 101 17.62 12.67 32.26
CA LEU A 101 18.72 13.58 32.56
C LEU A 101 18.41 15.06 32.24
N GLY A 102 17.23 15.35 31.68
CA GLY A 102 16.79 16.73 31.38
C GLY A 102 17.36 17.30 30.08
N TYR A 103 17.92 16.47 29.20
CA TYR A 103 18.46 16.93 27.92
C TYR A 103 17.36 17.17 26.86
N PRO A 104 17.61 18.04 25.86
CA PRO A 104 16.68 18.26 24.75
C PRO A 104 16.41 16.98 23.94
N PHE A 105 15.23 16.90 23.31
CA PHE A 105 14.83 15.76 22.46
C PHE A 105 15.84 15.45 21.35
N SER A 106 16.53 16.48 20.84
CA SER A 106 17.57 16.34 19.81
C SER A 106 18.75 15.47 20.25
N MET A 107 19.11 15.43 21.54
CA MET A 107 20.21 14.63 22.05
C MET A 107 19.94 13.12 21.87
N GLY A 108 18.74 12.67 22.25
CA GLY A 108 18.32 11.29 22.03
C GLY A 108 18.23 10.93 20.54
N GLU A 109 17.77 11.85 19.68
CA GLU A 109 17.77 11.65 18.22
C GLU A 109 19.18 11.53 17.64
N GLN A 110 20.11 12.40 18.06
CA GLN A 110 21.50 12.38 17.62
C GLN A 110 22.18 11.06 17.95
N LEU A 111 22.05 10.60 19.21
CA LEU A 111 22.57 9.30 19.65
C LEU A 111 21.96 8.14 18.86
N THR A 112 20.64 8.12 18.68
CA THR A 112 19.99 7.01 17.97
C THR A 112 20.27 6.97 16.47
N LYS A 113 20.59 8.11 15.85
CA LYS A 113 21.05 8.19 14.44
C LYS A 113 22.50 7.77 14.26
N ALA A 114 23.35 7.95 15.27
CA ALA A 114 24.74 7.50 15.24
C ALA A 114 24.89 5.97 15.39
N LEU A 115 23.82 5.25 15.77
CA LEU A 115 23.85 3.79 15.86
C LEU A 115 24.03 3.15 14.47
N PRO A 116 24.79 2.05 14.39
CA PRO A 116 24.88 1.30 13.15
C PRO A 116 23.50 0.73 12.74
N PRO A 117 23.28 0.46 11.43
CA PRO A 117 22.04 -0.13 10.96
C PRO A 117 21.67 -1.41 11.70
N ALA A 118 20.38 -1.63 11.93
CA ALA A 118 19.90 -2.86 12.54
C ALA A 118 20.14 -4.05 11.61
N VAL A 119 20.61 -5.18 12.17
CA VAL A 119 20.76 -6.44 11.43
C VAL A 119 19.59 -7.33 11.81
N MET A 120 18.82 -7.79 10.82
CA MET A 120 17.59 -8.58 11.05
C MET A 120 16.64 -7.91 12.05
N ALA A 121 16.43 -6.60 11.89
CA ALA A 121 15.59 -5.76 12.76
C ALA A 121 16.03 -5.70 14.24
N LYS A 122 17.28 -6.05 14.54
CA LYS A 122 17.89 -5.89 15.88
C LYS A 122 18.98 -4.83 15.85
N ASP A 123 18.80 -3.80 16.67
CA ASP A 123 19.84 -2.82 16.95
C ASP A 123 21.02 -3.51 17.67
N ILE A 124 22.21 -2.90 17.61
CA ILE A 124 23.36 -3.38 18.38
C ILE A 124 23.08 -3.16 19.88
N PRO A 125 23.30 -4.17 20.75
CA PRO A 125 23.24 -3.96 22.20
C PRO A 125 24.22 -2.86 22.63
N LEU A 126 23.85 -2.02 23.61
CA LEU A 126 24.73 -0.92 24.04
C LEU A 126 26.06 -1.44 24.59
N ALA A 127 26.05 -2.58 25.29
CA ALA A 127 27.26 -3.22 25.80
C ALA A 127 28.24 -3.62 24.67
N ASP A 128 27.73 -3.97 23.48
CA ASP A 128 28.54 -4.39 22.34
C ASP A 128 29.24 -3.22 21.64
N ILE A 129 28.78 -1.99 21.86
CA ILE A 129 29.38 -0.78 21.27
C ILE A 129 30.81 -0.57 21.78
N GLN A 130 31.09 -0.89 23.04
CA GLN A 130 32.42 -0.76 23.65
C GLN A 130 33.18 -2.10 23.73
N ASN A 131 32.52 -3.24 23.54
CA ASN A 131 33.14 -4.56 23.61
C ASN A 131 33.96 -4.90 22.35
N LYS A 132 35.30 -4.92 22.48
CA LYS A 132 36.23 -5.23 21.37
C LYS A 132 36.07 -6.64 20.78
N ASP A 133 35.54 -7.58 21.56
CA ASP A 133 35.33 -8.97 21.12
C ASP A 133 33.97 -9.17 20.44
N SER A 134 33.12 -8.13 20.39
CA SER A 134 31.84 -8.20 19.68
C SER A 134 32.06 -8.23 18.16
N LYS A 135 31.32 -9.12 17.49
CA LYS A 135 31.33 -9.24 16.02
C LYS A 135 30.99 -7.93 15.29
N ARG A 136 30.25 -7.04 15.96
CA ARG A 136 29.77 -5.77 15.40
C ARG A 136 30.55 -4.56 15.91
N TYR A 137 31.65 -4.78 16.64
CA TYR A 137 32.46 -3.70 17.21
C TYR A 137 32.95 -2.71 16.13
N SER A 138 33.38 -3.19 14.97
CA SER A 138 33.87 -2.33 13.88
C SER A 138 32.80 -1.38 13.32
N GLU A 139 31.51 -1.74 13.39
CA GLU A 139 30.41 -0.94 12.85
C GLU A 139 30.09 0.29 13.69
N ALA A 140 30.37 0.25 15.01
CA ALA A 140 29.98 1.30 15.95
C ALA A 140 31.06 2.39 16.16
N GLY A 141 31.93 2.60 15.16
CA GLY A 141 33.02 3.58 15.22
C GLY A 141 32.54 5.02 15.45
N ASP A 142 31.57 5.46 14.65
CA ASP A 142 31.02 6.82 14.71
C ASP A 142 30.33 7.10 16.05
N PHE A 143 29.58 6.13 16.58
CA PHE A 143 28.95 6.23 17.90
C PHE A 143 30.00 6.34 19.01
N ARG A 144 31.07 5.53 18.95
CA ARG A 144 32.18 5.62 19.92
C ARG A 144 32.91 6.95 19.87
N GLN A 145 33.07 7.51 18.67
CA GLN A 145 33.64 8.85 18.52
C GLN A 145 32.75 9.90 19.17
N LEU A 146 31.43 9.85 18.93
CA LEU A 146 30.46 10.78 19.50
C LEU A 146 30.49 10.80 21.03
N ILE A 147 30.44 9.62 21.68
CA ILE A 147 30.55 9.54 23.15
C ILE A 147 31.95 9.92 23.68
N GLY A 148 32.99 9.84 22.84
CA GLY A 148 34.34 10.27 23.19
C GLY A 148 34.52 11.79 23.10
N THR A 149 33.77 12.46 22.23
CA THR A 149 33.86 13.91 22.01
C THR A 149 32.86 14.73 22.82
N ASP A 150 31.70 14.17 23.14
CA ASP A 150 30.61 14.85 23.82
C ASP A 150 30.37 14.23 25.22
N PRO A 151 30.73 14.96 26.31
CA PRO A 151 30.54 14.49 27.68
C PRO A 151 29.07 14.26 28.08
N GLU A 152 28.14 15.00 27.49
CA GLU A 152 26.70 14.82 27.76
C GLU A 152 26.20 13.53 27.10
N ALA A 153 26.61 13.28 25.85
CA ALA A 153 26.34 12.04 25.14
C ALA A 153 26.92 10.82 25.89
N ALA A 154 28.13 10.94 26.44
CA ALA A 154 28.75 9.90 27.27
C ALA A 154 27.92 9.57 28.51
N LYS A 155 27.44 10.60 29.22
CA LYS A 155 26.61 10.44 30.42
C LYS A 155 25.25 9.79 30.11
N VAL A 156 24.64 10.17 28.99
CA VAL A 156 23.41 9.54 28.50
C VAL A 156 23.66 8.06 28.18
N PHE A 157 24.76 7.73 27.50
CA PHE A 157 25.13 6.35 27.17
C PHE A 157 25.39 5.50 28.42
N GLU A 158 26.12 6.01 29.40
CA GLU A 158 26.37 5.33 30.68
C GLU A 158 25.07 5.02 31.42
N THR A 159 24.15 5.99 31.46
CA THR A 159 22.83 5.79 32.07
C THR A 159 22.00 4.77 31.28
N ALA A 160 22.10 4.79 29.95
CA ALA A 160 21.37 3.89 29.06
C ALA A 160 21.83 2.43 29.21
N LEU A 161 23.12 2.19 29.45
CA LEU A 161 23.68 0.86 29.74
C LEU A 161 23.03 0.20 30.97
N GLY A 162 22.70 1.00 31.99
CA GLY A 162 22.08 0.49 33.22
C GLY A 162 20.60 0.13 33.09
N ILE A 163 19.91 0.65 32.07
CA ILE A 163 18.46 0.46 31.88
C ILE A 163 18.09 -0.41 30.68
N GLU A 164 19.00 -0.60 29.72
CA GLU A 164 18.79 -1.51 28.59
C GLU A 164 18.50 -2.93 29.11
N GLY A 165 17.47 -3.57 28.56
CA GLY A 165 17.08 -4.92 28.98
C GLY A 165 16.08 -4.98 30.14
N LEU A 166 15.89 -3.89 30.89
CA LEU A 166 14.87 -3.84 31.94
C LEU A 166 13.45 -3.92 31.37
N LYS A 167 12.52 -4.42 32.19
CA LYS A 167 11.08 -4.43 31.86
C LYS A 167 10.48 -3.06 32.22
N ARG A 168 9.77 -2.44 31.28
CA ARG A 168 9.23 -1.08 31.42
C ARG A 168 7.74 -1.06 31.71
N GLN A 169 6.96 -1.74 30.87
CA GLN A 169 5.52 -1.87 31.03
C GLN A 169 5.06 -3.28 30.66
N TRP A 170 3.90 -3.64 31.16
CA TRP A 170 3.17 -4.80 30.69
C TRP A 170 2.13 -4.37 29.64
N GLY A 171 1.73 -5.31 28.81
CA GLY A 171 0.67 -5.19 27.83
C GLY A 171 0.02 -6.55 27.61
N VAL A 172 -0.96 -6.62 26.72
CA VAL A 172 -1.64 -7.86 26.36
C VAL A 172 -1.08 -8.38 25.04
N HIS A 173 -0.78 -9.68 24.96
CA HIS A 173 -0.36 -10.33 23.73
C HIS A 173 -1.43 -10.13 22.66
N ALA A 174 -1.01 -9.69 21.47
CA ALA A 174 -1.95 -9.31 20.41
C ALA A 174 -2.82 -10.48 19.93
N ALA A 175 -2.34 -11.71 20.08
CA ALA A 175 -3.00 -12.92 19.58
C ALA A 175 -3.23 -14.03 20.61
N GLY A 176 -2.49 -14.01 21.71
CA GLY A 176 -2.23 -15.22 22.49
C GLY A 176 -3.26 -15.42 23.58
N VAL A 177 -3.99 -16.53 23.50
CA VAL A 177 -5.02 -16.92 24.46
C VAL A 177 -4.63 -18.24 25.10
N ILE A 178 -4.59 -18.26 26.43
CA ILE A 178 -4.45 -19.49 27.21
C ILE A 178 -5.83 -20.10 27.41
N MET A 179 -5.90 -21.41 27.19
CA MET A 179 -7.07 -22.22 27.49
C MET A 179 -6.65 -23.35 28.43
N SER A 180 -7.35 -23.50 29.56
CA SER A 180 -7.02 -24.46 30.61
C SER A 180 -8.19 -25.39 30.92
N SER A 181 -7.89 -26.62 31.34
CA SER A 181 -8.89 -27.54 31.93
C SER A 181 -9.35 -27.09 33.31
N ASP A 182 -8.44 -26.53 34.08
CA ASP A 182 -8.61 -26.06 35.45
C ASP A 182 -8.67 -24.52 35.49
N PRO A 183 -9.23 -23.90 36.55
CA PRO A 183 -9.18 -22.44 36.70
C PRO A 183 -7.74 -21.92 36.62
N ILE A 184 -7.50 -20.93 35.76
CA ILE A 184 -6.14 -20.45 35.45
C ILE A 184 -5.44 -19.93 36.71
N ILE A 185 -6.20 -19.32 37.63
CA ILE A 185 -5.69 -18.78 38.89
C ILE A 185 -5.07 -19.85 39.81
N ASP A 186 -5.48 -21.11 39.66
CA ASP A 186 -4.94 -22.23 40.44
C ASP A 186 -3.57 -22.70 39.91
N VAL A 187 -3.20 -22.28 38.69
CA VAL A 187 -1.95 -22.68 38.00
C VAL A 187 -0.97 -21.52 37.89
N VAL A 188 -1.45 -20.32 37.52
CA VAL A 188 -0.62 -19.12 37.36
C VAL A 188 -1.31 -17.88 37.94
N PRO A 189 -0.53 -16.92 38.47
CA PRO A 189 -1.09 -15.63 38.85
C PRO A 189 -1.69 -14.93 37.63
N VAL A 190 -2.88 -14.36 37.82
CA VAL A 190 -3.59 -13.56 36.82
C VAL A 190 -3.74 -12.12 37.29
N MET A 191 -4.00 -11.22 36.35
CA MET A 191 -4.38 -9.83 36.59
C MET A 191 -5.58 -9.48 35.73
N ARG A 192 -6.38 -8.52 36.19
CA ARG A 192 -7.54 -8.03 35.44
C ARG A 192 -7.28 -6.61 34.99
N ARG A 193 -7.44 -6.33 33.70
CA ARG A 193 -7.30 -4.97 33.16
C ARG A 193 -8.50 -4.13 33.59
N ILE A 194 -8.24 -2.94 34.12
CA ILE A 194 -9.28 -2.06 34.69
C ILE A 194 -10.23 -1.54 33.61
N GLN A 195 -9.74 -1.26 32.40
CA GLN A 195 -10.55 -0.63 31.35
C GLN A 195 -11.70 -1.51 30.84
N ASP A 196 -11.47 -2.82 30.69
CA ASP A 196 -12.40 -3.72 30.01
C ASP A 196 -12.61 -5.06 30.75
N GLY A 197 -11.99 -5.23 31.92
CA GLY A 197 -12.17 -6.42 32.73
C GLY A 197 -11.50 -7.69 32.19
N GLN A 198 -10.66 -7.59 31.15
CA GLN A 198 -9.99 -8.74 30.54
C GLN A 198 -9.03 -9.43 31.51
N VAL A 199 -9.11 -10.76 31.61
CA VAL A 199 -8.22 -11.59 32.43
C VAL A 199 -6.93 -11.89 31.67
N ILE A 200 -5.79 -11.64 32.31
CA ILE A 200 -4.46 -11.73 31.70
C ILE A 200 -3.53 -12.52 32.63
N THR A 201 -2.69 -13.41 32.10
CA THR A 201 -1.64 -14.08 32.89
C THR A 201 -0.61 -13.07 33.40
N GLN A 202 0.04 -13.32 34.54
CA GLN A 202 1.24 -12.54 34.94
C GLN A 202 2.55 -13.21 34.52
N PHE A 203 2.50 -14.47 34.07
CA PHE A 203 3.63 -15.13 33.46
C PHE A 203 3.60 -14.98 31.94
N ASP A 204 4.78 -14.80 31.36
CA ASP A 204 4.94 -14.82 29.92
C ASP A 204 4.72 -16.22 29.35
N TYR A 205 4.45 -16.30 28.04
CA TYR A 205 4.09 -17.56 27.42
C TYR A 205 5.10 -18.70 27.63
N PRO A 206 6.43 -18.52 27.47
CA PRO A 206 7.39 -19.61 27.68
C PRO A 206 7.29 -20.23 29.08
N THR A 207 7.00 -19.41 30.10
CA THR A 207 6.79 -19.88 31.46
C THR A 207 5.46 -20.62 31.58
N CYS A 208 4.37 -20.12 30.98
CA CYS A 208 3.08 -20.80 30.93
C CYS A 208 3.14 -22.15 30.21
N GLU A 209 3.85 -22.23 29.07
CA GLU A 209 4.05 -23.46 28.30
C GLU A 209 4.80 -24.51 29.13
N GLY A 210 5.83 -24.09 29.87
CA GLY A 210 6.56 -24.96 30.79
C GLY A 210 5.71 -25.54 31.94
N LEU A 211 4.59 -24.87 32.27
CA LEU A 211 3.60 -25.33 33.25
C LEU A 211 2.49 -26.19 32.62
N GLY A 212 2.57 -26.47 31.32
CA GLY A 212 1.61 -27.30 30.60
C GLY A 212 0.34 -26.58 30.13
N LEU A 213 0.31 -25.24 30.20
CA LEU A 213 -0.81 -24.45 29.68
C LEU A 213 -0.79 -24.40 28.15
N ILE A 214 -1.95 -24.65 27.55
CA ILE A 214 -2.12 -24.63 26.10
C ILE A 214 -2.42 -23.20 25.65
N LYS A 215 -1.68 -22.77 24.64
CA LYS A 215 -1.91 -21.51 23.93
C LYS A 215 -2.60 -21.78 22.61
N MET A 216 -3.51 -20.89 22.26
CA MET A 216 -4.06 -20.73 20.92
C MET A 216 -3.79 -19.29 20.49
N ASP A 217 -3.29 -19.09 19.27
CA ASP A 217 -3.16 -17.75 18.70
C ASP A 217 -4.38 -17.42 17.83
N PHE A 218 -5.17 -16.46 18.29
CA PHE A 218 -6.22 -15.82 17.52
C PHE A 218 -5.69 -14.50 16.98
N LEU A 219 -5.26 -14.50 15.72
CA LEU A 219 -4.67 -13.34 15.08
C LEU A 219 -5.74 -12.53 14.36
N GLY A 220 -5.63 -11.21 14.41
CA GLY A 220 -6.38 -10.33 13.53
C GLY A 220 -5.54 -10.06 12.28
N LEU A 221 -6.08 -10.36 11.11
CA LEU A 221 -5.41 -10.14 9.84
C LEU A 221 -6.21 -9.14 9.00
N ARG A 222 -5.65 -7.94 8.83
CA ARG A 222 -6.27 -6.83 8.09
C ARG A 222 -6.71 -7.22 6.67
N ASN A 223 -5.99 -8.12 6.00
CA ASN A 223 -6.38 -8.54 4.65
C ASN A 223 -7.65 -9.40 4.62
N LEU A 224 -7.96 -10.13 5.69
CA LEU A 224 -9.26 -10.80 5.78
C LEU A 224 -10.39 -9.77 5.89
N THR A 225 -10.15 -8.67 6.62
CA THR A 225 -11.07 -7.52 6.66
C THR A 225 -11.26 -6.88 5.28
N ILE A 226 -10.17 -6.59 4.56
CA ILE A 226 -10.22 -6.04 3.20
C ILE A 226 -11.01 -6.97 2.26
N ILE A 227 -10.79 -8.28 2.35
CA ILE A 227 -11.53 -9.26 1.55
C ILE A 227 -13.02 -9.26 1.92
N SER A 228 -13.36 -9.24 3.22
CA SER A 228 -14.76 -9.14 3.67
C SER A 228 -15.44 -7.88 3.11
N ASP A 229 -14.78 -6.73 3.21
CA ASP A 229 -15.30 -5.45 2.71
C ASP A 229 -15.43 -5.46 1.18
N ALA A 230 -14.49 -6.09 0.46
CA ALA A 230 -14.56 -6.24 -0.99
C ALA A 230 -15.76 -7.11 -1.40
N LEU A 231 -16.05 -8.19 -0.68
CA LEU A 231 -17.23 -9.03 -0.94
C LEU A 231 -18.55 -8.30 -0.66
N GLU A 232 -18.61 -7.54 0.44
CA GLU A 232 -19.76 -6.68 0.73
C GLU A 232 -19.97 -5.64 -0.37
N ASN A 233 -18.89 -5.00 -0.82
CA ASN A 233 -18.89 -4.05 -1.93
C ASN A 233 -19.37 -4.68 -3.25
N ILE A 234 -18.96 -5.92 -3.56
CA ILE A 234 -19.43 -6.67 -4.74
C ILE A 234 -20.94 -6.95 -4.64
N GLN A 235 -21.41 -7.34 -3.46
CA GLN A 235 -22.84 -7.57 -3.24
C GLN A 235 -23.65 -6.27 -3.36
N LEU A 236 -23.15 -5.15 -2.83
CA LEU A 236 -23.84 -3.85 -2.90
C LEU A 236 -23.87 -3.28 -4.33
N ASN A 237 -22.75 -3.35 -5.06
CA ASN A 237 -22.63 -2.74 -6.39
C ASN A 237 -23.18 -3.62 -7.51
N ARG A 238 -22.96 -4.94 -7.44
CA ARG A 238 -23.30 -5.89 -8.51
C ARG A 238 -24.39 -6.89 -8.13
N GLY A 239 -24.78 -6.98 -6.87
CA GLY A 239 -25.76 -7.97 -6.40
C GLY A 239 -25.26 -9.41 -6.41
N LEU A 240 -23.94 -9.63 -6.46
CA LEU A 240 -23.30 -10.95 -6.57
C LEU A 240 -22.74 -11.43 -5.23
N ASP A 241 -23.13 -12.63 -4.82
CA ASP A 241 -22.58 -13.33 -3.65
C ASP A 241 -21.43 -14.25 -4.09
N LEU A 242 -20.19 -13.75 -3.98
CA LEU A 242 -18.99 -14.44 -4.45
C LEU A 242 -18.39 -15.32 -3.34
N ASP A 243 -18.32 -16.62 -3.59
CA ASP A 243 -17.64 -17.58 -2.71
C ASP A 243 -16.16 -17.76 -3.13
N LEU A 244 -15.25 -17.20 -2.33
CA LEU A 244 -13.81 -17.37 -2.53
C LEU A 244 -13.27 -18.70 -2.00
N ASP A 245 -13.98 -19.37 -1.07
CA ASP A 245 -13.50 -20.60 -0.44
C ASP A 245 -13.51 -21.79 -1.42
N SER A 246 -14.36 -21.73 -2.46
CA SER A 246 -14.45 -22.73 -3.53
C SER A 246 -13.76 -22.30 -4.84
N LEU A 247 -13.09 -21.15 -4.85
CA LEU A 247 -12.43 -20.62 -6.04
C LEU A 247 -11.22 -21.48 -6.43
N ALA A 248 -11.15 -21.88 -7.70
CA ALA A 248 -10.01 -22.58 -8.25
C ALA A 248 -8.77 -21.66 -8.34
N LEU A 249 -7.59 -22.26 -8.18
CA LEU A 249 -6.30 -21.56 -8.16
C LEU A 249 -5.60 -21.59 -9.53
N ASP A 250 -6.35 -21.38 -10.61
CA ASP A 250 -5.91 -21.47 -12.01
C ASP A 250 -6.39 -20.30 -12.90
N ASP A 251 -6.87 -19.21 -12.30
CA ASP A 251 -7.36 -18.04 -13.03
C ASP A 251 -6.22 -17.27 -13.72
N VAL A 252 -6.24 -17.28 -15.05
CA VAL A 252 -5.20 -16.68 -15.90
C VAL A 252 -5.08 -15.18 -15.68
N ALA A 253 -6.20 -14.45 -15.57
CA ALA A 253 -6.18 -12.99 -15.42
C ALA A 253 -5.48 -12.55 -14.12
N SER A 254 -5.66 -13.31 -13.04
CA SER A 254 -4.96 -13.10 -11.78
C SER A 254 -3.45 -13.25 -11.94
N TYR A 255 -2.98 -14.30 -12.62
CA TYR A 255 -1.56 -14.52 -12.89
C TYR A 255 -0.96 -13.47 -13.82
N GLU A 256 -1.69 -13.05 -14.85
CA GLU A 256 -1.25 -11.97 -15.74
C GLU A 256 -1.09 -10.64 -14.99
N LEU A 257 -1.98 -10.32 -14.04
CA LEU A 257 -1.85 -9.16 -13.17
C LEU A 257 -0.56 -9.23 -12.33
N LEU A 258 -0.26 -10.40 -11.76
CA LEU A 258 0.99 -10.63 -11.02
C LEU A 258 2.22 -10.50 -11.95
N ALA A 259 2.17 -11.09 -13.14
CA ALA A 259 3.26 -11.08 -14.12
C ALA A 259 3.54 -9.67 -14.67
N ARG A 260 2.55 -8.79 -14.77
CA ARG A 260 2.75 -7.36 -15.09
C ARG A 260 3.29 -6.56 -13.91
N GLY A 261 3.30 -7.11 -12.70
CA GLY A 261 3.71 -6.41 -11.48
C GLY A 261 2.72 -5.33 -11.04
N ASP A 262 1.44 -5.45 -11.42
CA ASP A 262 0.34 -4.55 -11.02
C ASP A 262 -0.22 -4.94 -9.64
N THR A 263 0.66 -5.29 -8.71
CA THR A 263 0.34 -5.92 -7.43
C THR A 263 0.24 -4.94 -6.26
N LEU A 264 0.16 -3.64 -6.53
CA LEU A 264 -0.07 -2.65 -5.48
C LEU A 264 -1.42 -2.95 -4.80
N GLY A 265 -1.41 -3.18 -3.49
CA GLY A 265 -2.58 -3.61 -2.72
C GLY A 265 -2.72 -5.13 -2.57
N VAL A 266 -2.04 -5.94 -3.39
CA VAL A 266 -2.08 -7.41 -3.29
C VAL A 266 -1.26 -7.88 -2.09
N PHE A 267 -1.86 -8.76 -1.27
CA PHE A 267 -1.27 -9.15 0.01
C PHE A 267 0.14 -9.75 -0.14
N GLN A 268 1.10 -9.20 0.63
CA GLN A 268 2.53 -9.57 0.65
C GLN A 268 3.32 -9.33 -0.66
N LEU A 269 2.65 -8.89 -1.74
CA LEU A 269 3.21 -8.79 -3.08
C LEU A 269 3.32 -7.34 -3.60
N ASP A 270 3.08 -6.33 -2.77
CA ASP A 270 2.96 -4.91 -3.15
C ASP A 270 4.29 -4.14 -3.21
N GLY A 271 5.34 -4.63 -2.53
CA GLY A 271 6.62 -3.93 -2.42
C GLY A 271 7.34 -3.72 -3.77
N GLY A 272 7.96 -2.55 -3.97
CA GLY A 272 8.61 -2.20 -5.25
C GLY A 272 9.58 -3.24 -5.82
N PRO A 273 10.56 -3.76 -5.07
CA PRO A 273 11.46 -4.79 -5.62
C PRO A 273 10.82 -6.19 -5.66
N MET A 274 9.73 -6.43 -4.92
CA MET A 274 8.91 -7.64 -5.08
C MET A 274 8.18 -7.60 -6.43
N ARG A 275 7.57 -6.46 -6.80
CA ARG A 275 6.95 -6.22 -8.11
C ARG A 275 7.93 -6.45 -9.26
N SER A 276 9.18 -6.01 -9.09
CA SER A 276 10.25 -6.23 -10.08
C SER A 276 10.58 -7.72 -10.22
N LEU A 277 10.64 -8.46 -9.12
CA LEU A 277 10.83 -9.91 -9.15
C LEU A 277 9.64 -10.63 -9.80
N LEU A 278 8.40 -10.21 -9.55
CA LEU A 278 7.22 -10.80 -10.18
C LEU A 278 7.23 -10.62 -11.70
N LYS A 279 7.63 -9.43 -12.19
CA LYS A 279 7.83 -9.20 -13.64
C LYS A 279 8.87 -10.13 -14.25
N LEU A 280 9.96 -10.36 -13.53
CA LEU A 280 11.01 -11.28 -13.97
C LEU A 280 10.56 -12.75 -13.90
N MET A 281 9.79 -13.12 -12.88
CA MET A 281 9.32 -14.50 -12.64
C MET A 281 8.18 -14.89 -13.58
N LYS A 282 7.31 -13.94 -13.94
CA LYS A 282 6.06 -14.15 -14.69
C LYS A 282 5.26 -15.32 -14.11
N PRO A 283 4.72 -15.23 -12.88
CA PRO A 283 3.97 -16.32 -12.27
C PRO A 283 2.82 -16.76 -13.17
N ASP A 284 2.65 -18.07 -13.35
CA ASP A 284 1.58 -18.67 -14.16
C ASP A 284 0.83 -19.80 -13.44
N ASN A 285 1.23 -20.10 -12.20
CA ASN A 285 0.58 -21.10 -11.36
C ASN A 285 0.69 -20.72 -9.87
N PHE A 286 -0.07 -21.42 -9.03
CA PHE A 286 -0.13 -21.13 -7.59
C PHE A 286 1.18 -21.39 -6.84
N GLU A 287 1.97 -22.37 -7.27
CA GLU A 287 3.23 -22.71 -6.61
C GLU A 287 4.26 -21.58 -6.76
N ASP A 288 4.21 -20.80 -7.85
CA ASP A 288 5.04 -19.60 -8.02
C ASP A 288 4.73 -18.53 -6.95
N ILE A 289 3.46 -18.36 -6.57
CA ILE A 289 3.06 -17.44 -5.49
C ILE A 289 3.64 -17.92 -4.16
N SER A 290 3.54 -19.22 -3.86
CA SER A 290 4.16 -19.79 -2.66
C SER A 290 5.69 -19.64 -2.67
N ALA A 291 6.32 -19.80 -3.84
CA ALA A 291 7.77 -19.71 -4.00
C ALA A 291 8.29 -18.28 -3.84
N VAL A 292 7.65 -17.29 -4.45
CA VAL A 292 8.07 -15.89 -4.34
C VAL A 292 8.00 -15.40 -2.90
N LEU A 293 6.95 -15.78 -2.16
CA LEU A 293 6.79 -15.46 -0.74
C LEU A 293 7.88 -16.11 0.12
N ALA A 294 8.35 -17.30 -0.25
CA ALA A 294 9.42 -18.00 0.46
C ALA A 294 10.84 -17.46 0.13
N LEU A 295 11.05 -17.01 -1.11
CA LEU A 295 12.36 -16.63 -1.65
C LEU A 295 12.72 -15.17 -1.43
N TYR A 296 11.74 -14.25 -1.41
CA TYR A 296 11.99 -12.82 -1.31
C TYR A 296 12.26 -12.38 0.14
N ARG A 297 13.41 -12.81 0.69
CA ARG A 297 13.84 -12.50 2.06
C ARG A 297 15.37 -12.41 2.18
N PRO A 298 15.91 -11.74 3.22
CA PRO A 298 17.34 -11.75 3.51
C PRO A 298 17.84 -13.20 3.72
N GLY A 299 18.90 -13.60 3.03
CA GLY A 299 19.40 -14.98 2.98
C GLY A 299 19.33 -15.54 1.55
N PRO A 300 18.17 -16.05 1.08
CA PRO A 300 18.00 -16.51 -0.30
C PRO A 300 18.32 -15.42 -1.31
N MET A 301 18.03 -14.15 -1.00
CA MET A 301 18.42 -13.03 -1.85
C MET A 301 19.95 -12.87 -1.97
N GLY A 302 20.68 -13.12 -0.89
CA GLY A 302 22.15 -13.09 -0.91
C GLY A 302 22.76 -14.25 -1.71
N ALA A 303 22.04 -15.36 -1.84
CA ALA A 303 22.40 -16.50 -2.67
C ALA A 303 21.85 -16.43 -4.10
N ASN A 304 21.24 -15.30 -4.49
CA ASN A 304 20.58 -15.09 -5.78
C ASN A 304 19.44 -16.08 -6.12
N ALA A 305 18.93 -16.86 -5.14
CA ALA A 305 17.99 -17.96 -5.39
C ALA A 305 16.64 -17.50 -6.01
N HIS A 306 16.14 -16.34 -5.57
CA HIS A 306 14.95 -15.69 -6.14
C HIS A 306 15.07 -15.38 -7.65
N THR A 307 16.20 -14.79 -8.06
CA THR A 307 16.48 -14.48 -9.47
C THR A 307 16.71 -15.75 -10.27
N ASP A 308 17.50 -16.69 -9.76
CA ASP A 308 17.74 -17.99 -10.39
C ASP A 308 16.43 -18.76 -10.63
N TYR A 309 15.49 -18.72 -9.68
CA TYR A 309 14.17 -19.33 -9.84
C TYR A 309 13.44 -18.71 -11.04
N ALA A 310 13.36 -17.37 -11.09
CA ALA A 310 12.69 -16.64 -12.16
C ALA A 310 13.32 -16.89 -13.54
N LEU A 311 14.64 -16.88 -13.63
CA LEU A 311 15.36 -17.11 -14.90
C LEU A 311 15.24 -18.56 -15.38
N ARG A 312 15.33 -19.54 -14.47
CA ARG A 312 15.19 -20.96 -14.83
C ARG A 312 13.76 -21.32 -15.22
N LYS A 313 12.76 -20.78 -14.52
CA LYS A 313 11.34 -20.91 -14.88
C LYS A 313 11.09 -20.50 -16.32
N ASN A 314 11.63 -19.35 -16.72
CA ASN A 314 11.44 -18.79 -18.05
C ASN A 314 12.40 -19.35 -19.11
N GLY A 315 13.19 -20.38 -18.79
CA GLY A 315 14.12 -21.02 -19.72
C GLY A 315 15.31 -20.13 -20.14
N ILE A 316 15.55 -19.02 -19.44
CA ILE A 316 16.66 -18.09 -19.69
C ILE A 316 17.97 -18.65 -19.12
N GLN A 317 17.88 -19.40 -18.03
CA GLN A 317 19.01 -20.05 -17.36
C GLN A 317 18.81 -21.58 -17.31
N GLU A 318 19.86 -22.34 -17.57
CA GLU A 318 19.83 -23.81 -17.49
C GLU A 318 19.72 -24.30 -16.04
N VAL A 319 18.94 -25.36 -15.82
CA VAL A 319 18.82 -26.05 -14.53
C VAL A 319 20.00 -26.99 -14.35
N ILE A 320 21.02 -26.52 -13.63
CA ILE A 320 22.20 -27.33 -13.30
C ILE A 320 21.87 -28.25 -12.10
N PRO A 321 22.00 -29.58 -12.23
CA PRO A 321 21.76 -30.50 -11.12
C PRO A 321 22.84 -30.35 -10.04
N ILE A 322 22.46 -30.58 -8.78
CA ILE A 322 23.38 -30.54 -7.63
C ILE A 322 24.57 -31.48 -7.85
N HIS A 323 24.30 -32.69 -8.35
CA HIS A 323 25.29 -33.68 -8.73
C HIS A 323 24.70 -34.58 -9.83
N PRO A 324 25.48 -35.09 -10.79
CA PRO A 324 24.97 -35.97 -11.84
C PRO A 324 24.19 -37.18 -11.32
N GLU A 325 24.67 -37.83 -10.25
CA GLU A 325 23.98 -38.97 -9.60
C GLU A 325 22.65 -38.59 -8.94
N LEU A 326 22.46 -37.32 -8.61
CA LEU A 326 21.27 -36.83 -7.91
C LEU A 326 20.22 -36.23 -8.86
N LYS A 327 20.53 -36.13 -10.16
CA LYS A 327 19.65 -35.49 -11.16
C LYS A 327 18.28 -36.18 -11.24
N GLU A 328 18.26 -37.49 -11.50
CA GLU A 328 17.01 -38.25 -11.62
C GLU A 328 16.26 -38.35 -10.29
N PRO A 329 16.90 -38.74 -9.15
CA PRO A 329 16.19 -38.89 -7.89
C PRO A 329 15.59 -37.59 -7.32
N LEU A 330 16.21 -36.44 -7.59
CA LEU A 330 15.74 -35.14 -7.12
C LEU A 330 14.75 -34.46 -8.07
N SER A 331 14.58 -34.95 -9.30
CA SER A 331 13.68 -34.36 -10.29
C SER A 331 12.22 -34.28 -9.77
N GLU A 332 11.75 -35.32 -9.09
CA GLU A 332 10.40 -35.36 -8.50
C GLU A 332 10.21 -34.33 -7.36
N ILE A 333 11.28 -33.98 -6.64
CA ILE A 333 11.21 -33.15 -5.43
C ILE A 333 11.51 -31.67 -5.74
N LEU A 334 12.47 -31.43 -6.62
CA LEU A 334 12.97 -30.09 -6.99
C LEU A 334 12.50 -29.64 -8.37
N GLY A 335 11.76 -30.47 -9.10
CA GLY A 335 11.25 -30.16 -10.44
C GLY A 335 10.37 -28.91 -10.44
N GLY A 336 9.40 -28.83 -9.52
CA GLY A 336 8.55 -27.65 -9.35
C GLY A 336 9.25 -26.40 -8.81
N THR A 337 10.54 -26.51 -8.44
CA THR A 337 11.38 -25.38 -8.02
C THR A 337 12.63 -25.23 -8.87
N TYR A 338 12.63 -25.79 -10.09
CA TYR A 338 13.69 -25.62 -11.07
C TYR A 338 15.09 -25.96 -10.53
N GLY A 339 15.17 -27.05 -9.74
CA GLY A 339 16.41 -27.54 -9.14
C GLY A 339 16.88 -26.78 -7.91
N LEU A 340 16.11 -25.80 -7.41
CA LEU A 340 16.44 -25.03 -6.20
C LEU A 340 15.78 -25.63 -4.97
N ILE A 341 16.49 -25.64 -3.84
CA ILE A 341 15.93 -26.01 -2.55
C ILE A 341 15.34 -24.75 -1.91
N VAL A 342 14.01 -24.71 -1.80
CA VAL A 342 13.25 -23.56 -1.28
C VAL A 342 12.61 -23.91 0.07
N TYR A 343 12.04 -25.10 0.17
CA TYR A 343 11.20 -25.50 1.28
C TYR A 343 11.88 -26.49 2.23
N GLN A 344 11.45 -26.45 3.49
CA GLN A 344 11.86 -27.41 4.51
C GLN A 344 11.32 -28.81 4.22
N GLU A 345 10.12 -28.87 3.65
CA GLU A 345 9.48 -30.09 3.18
C GLU A 345 10.29 -30.76 2.06
N GLN A 346 10.95 -29.98 1.20
CA GLN A 346 11.89 -30.53 0.20
C GLN A 346 13.10 -31.16 0.89
N VAL A 347 13.69 -30.52 1.89
CA VAL A 347 14.79 -31.10 2.67
C VAL A 347 14.38 -32.44 3.30
N MET A 348 13.15 -32.52 3.81
CA MET A 348 12.62 -33.76 4.40
C MET A 348 12.43 -34.85 3.34
N ALA A 349 11.82 -34.52 2.20
CA ALA A 349 11.63 -35.44 1.08
C ALA A 349 12.96 -35.94 0.50
N VAL A 350 13.97 -35.07 0.41
CA VAL A 350 15.33 -35.42 -0.03
C VAL A 350 15.95 -36.45 0.92
N ALA A 351 15.86 -36.25 2.23
CA ALA A 351 16.37 -37.21 3.21
C ALA A 351 15.63 -38.55 3.15
N GLN A 352 14.32 -38.54 2.95
CA GLN A 352 13.53 -39.77 2.78
C GLN A 352 13.94 -40.52 1.51
N LYS A 353 13.99 -39.84 0.36
CA LYS A 353 14.26 -40.47 -0.95
C LYS A 353 15.70 -40.97 -1.07
N LEU A 354 16.68 -40.19 -0.60
CA LEU A 354 18.10 -40.49 -0.81
C LEU A 354 18.73 -41.28 0.33
N ALA A 355 18.38 -40.98 1.58
CA ALA A 355 18.98 -41.61 2.76
C ALA A 355 18.08 -42.67 3.42
N GLY A 356 16.86 -42.89 2.90
CA GLY A 356 15.92 -43.88 3.44
C GLY A 356 15.32 -43.50 4.80
N TYR A 357 15.36 -42.21 5.17
CA TYR A 357 14.84 -41.75 6.46
C TYR A 357 13.30 -41.87 6.53
N SER A 358 12.76 -42.13 7.71
CA SER A 358 11.34 -41.86 7.97
C SER A 358 11.08 -40.34 7.91
N LEU A 359 9.84 -39.93 7.65
CA LEU A 359 9.48 -38.51 7.67
C LEU A 359 9.68 -37.87 9.05
N GLY A 360 9.53 -38.64 10.13
CA GLY A 360 9.82 -38.21 11.50
C GLY A 360 11.33 -37.97 11.74
N GLN A 361 12.18 -38.88 11.27
CA GLN A 361 13.64 -38.73 11.27
C GLN A 361 14.08 -37.52 10.42
N ALA A 362 13.41 -37.29 9.28
CA ALA A 362 13.70 -36.17 8.41
C ALA A 362 13.39 -34.80 9.06
N ASP A 363 12.31 -34.67 9.86
CA ASP A 363 12.07 -33.43 10.65
C ASP A 363 13.14 -33.26 11.74
N ILE A 364 13.62 -34.34 12.36
CA ILE A 364 14.73 -34.27 13.34
C ILE A 364 16.00 -33.74 12.68
N LEU A 365 16.35 -34.25 11.49
CA LEU A 365 17.48 -33.79 10.69
C LEU A 365 17.37 -32.28 10.39
N ARG A 366 16.22 -31.84 9.86
CA ARG A 366 15.96 -30.42 9.57
C ARG A 366 16.13 -29.53 10.82
N ARG A 367 15.62 -29.97 11.99
CA ARG A 367 15.78 -29.23 13.26
C ARG A 367 17.24 -29.16 13.71
N ALA A 368 17.99 -30.25 13.55
CA ALA A 368 19.41 -30.28 13.86
C ALA A 368 20.20 -29.30 12.98
N MET A 369 19.89 -29.27 11.68
CA MET A 369 20.44 -28.31 10.73
C MET A 369 20.18 -26.85 11.15
N GLY A 370 18.94 -26.53 11.55
CA GLY A 370 18.60 -25.18 12.04
C GLY A 370 19.27 -24.77 13.36
N LYS A 371 19.50 -25.71 14.30
CA LYS A 371 20.14 -25.41 15.59
C LYS A 371 21.67 -25.36 15.53
N LYS A 372 22.28 -25.96 14.50
CA LYS A 372 23.73 -25.99 14.26
C LYS A 372 24.59 -26.45 15.44
N LYS A 373 24.06 -27.34 16.28
CA LYS A 373 24.85 -27.95 17.35
C LYS A 373 25.80 -28.95 16.72
N LYS A 374 27.11 -28.68 16.77
CA LYS A 374 28.14 -29.51 16.13
C LYS A 374 28.01 -31.00 16.45
N SER A 375 27.86 -31.34 17.74
CA SER A 375 27.70 -32.72 18.20
C SER A 375 26.44 -33.43 17.66
N GLU A 376 25.38 -32.68 17.36
CA GLU A 376 24.15 -33.23 16.78
C GLU A 376 24.29 -33.35 15.26
N LEU A 377 24.85 -32.34 14.59
CA LEU A 377 25.12 -32.37 13.15
C LEU A 377 26.03 -33.53 12.75
N ASP A 378 27.08 -33.80 13.52
CA ASP A 378 28.01 -34.89 13.24
C ASP A 378 27.30 -36.26 13.30
N LYS A 379 26.39 -36.44 14.27
CA LYS A 379 25.55 -37.66 14.36
C LYS A 379 24.59 -37.79 13.18
N GLN A 380 23.93 -36.70 12.83
CA GLN A 380 22.98 -36.67 11.74
C GLN A 380 23.67 -36.91 10.38
N PHE A 381 24.87 -36.37 10.19
CA PHE A 381 25.68 -36.61 8.99
C PHE A 381 26.06 -38.08 8.85
N ALA A 382 26.48 -38.73 9.93
CA ALA A 382 26.85 -40.15 9.88
C ALA A 382 25.68 -41.03 9.42
N GLY A 383 24.48 -40.81 9.99
CA GLY A 383 23.27 -41.53 9.57
C GLY A 383 22.86 -41.23 8.12
N PHE A 384 22.91 -39.96 7.73
CA PHE A 384 22.54 -39.51 6.39
C PHE A 384 23.50 -40.06 5.32
N SER A 385 24.80 -40.00 5.61
CA SER A 385 25.86 -40.50 4.74
C SER A 385 25.82 -42.01 4.56
N GLN A 386 25.57 -42.76 5.66
CA GLN A 386 25.42 -44.21 5.56
C GLN A 386 24.17 -44.59 4.74
N GLY A 387 23.02 -43.97 5.02
CA GLY A 387 21.78 -44.24 4.29
C GLY A 387 21.88 -43.96 2.79
N MET A 388 22.57 -42.88 2.39
CA MET A 388 22.82 -42.60 0.97
C MET A 388 23.78 -43.61 0.32
N GLN A 389 24.81 -44.06 1.04
CA GLN A 389 25.72 -45.08 0.52
C GLN A 389 25.01 -46.44 0.37
N ASP A 390 24.15 -46.80 1.33
CA ASP A 390 23.33 -48.02 1.27
C ASP A 390 22.37 -48.00 0.07
N ASN A 391 21.94 -46.81 -0.36
CA ASN A 391 21.12 -46.59 -1.56
C ASN A 391 21.94 -46.41 -2.86
N GLY A 392 23.26 -46.58 -2.81
CA GLY A 392 24.13 -46.63 -4.00
C GLY A 392 24.71 -45.28 -4.46
N TYR A 393 24.64 -44.22 -3.65
CA TYR A 393 25.23 -42.91 -3.99
C TYR A 393 26.70 -42.80 -3.56
N SER A 394 27.51 -42.10 -4.34
CA SER A 394 28.92 -41.87 -4.01
C SER A 394 29.09 -40.86 -2.87
N MET A 395 30.20 -40.97 -2.13
CA MET A 395 30.55 -40.00 -1.08
C MET A 395 30.70 -38.57 -1.63
N ALA A 396 31.04 -38.42 -2.92
CA ALA A 396 31.07 -37.11 -3.58
C ALA A 396 29.67 -36.50 -3.65
N ALA A 397 28.67 -37.28 -4.10
CA ALA A 397 27.27 -36.85 -4.13
C ALA A 397 26.75 -36.51 -2.73
N VAL A 398 27.06 -37.35 -1.72
CA VAL A 398 26.68 -37.12 -0.31
C VAL A 398 27.25 -35.79 0.20
N LYS A 399 28.54 -35.55 -0.01
CA LYS A 399 29.22 -34.36 0.46
C LYS A 399 28.67 -33.10 -0.22
N THR A 400 28.54 -33.11 -1.54
CA THR A 400 27.99 -31.97 -2.29
C THR A 400 26.58 -31.62 -1.83
N LEU A 401 25.72 -32.63 -1.62
CA LEU A 401 24.37 -32.39 -1.12
C LEU A 401 24.37 -31.84 0.31
N TRP A 402 25.19 -32.38 1.20
CA TRP A 402 25.28 -31.90 2.58
C TRP A 402 25.80 -30.46 2.68
N ASP A 403 26.82 -30.13 1.88
CA ASP A 403 27.41 -28.80 1.81
C ASP A 403 26.41 -27.75 1.28
N ILE A 404 25.40 -28.18 0.51
CA ILE A 404 24.26 -27.34 0.12
C ILE A 404 23.21 -27.30 1.24
N LEU A 405 22.75 -28.43 1.76
CA LEU A 405 21.66 -28.49 2.74
C LEU A 405 21.97 -27.70 4.03
N LEU A 406 23.21 -27.77 4.52
CA LEU A 406 23.61 -27.15 5.78
C LEU A 406 23.43 -25.61 5.78
N PRO A 407 24.02 -24.84 4.84
CA PRO A 407 23.75 -23.41 4.75
C PRO A 407 22.31 -23.10 4.35
N PHE A 408 21.68 -23.91 3.48
CA PHE A 408 20.28 -23.70 3.07
C PHE A 408 19.28 -23.84 4.21
N SER A 409 19.58 -24.63 5.25
CA SER A 409 18.69 -24.78 6.39
C SER A 409 18.38 -23.48 7.15
N ASP A 410 19.27 -22.48 7.07
CA ASP A 410 19.04 -21.15 7.65
C ASP A 410 17.91 -20.40 6.96
N TYR A 411 17.64 -20.73 5.70
CA TYR A 411 16.71 -20.01 4.84
C TYR A 411 15.81 -20.93 4.01
N ALA A 412 15.62 -22.18 4.42
CA ALA A 412 14.52 -23.00 3.96
C ALA A 412 13.21 -22.53 4.60
N PHE A 413 12.13 -22.42 3.81
CA PHE A 413 10.83 -21.93 4.30
C PHE A 413 9.84 -23.05 4.55
N ASN A 414 8.81 -22.82 5.37
CA ASN A 414 7.73 -23.79 5.56
C ASN A 414 6.74 -23.67 4.40
N LYS A 415 6.66 -24.69 3.54
CA LYS A 415 5.74 -24.70 2.40
C LYS A 415 4.29 -24.56 2.83
N ALA A 416 3.89 -25.24 3.91
CA ALA A 416 2.51 -25.16 4.42
C ALA A 416 2.10 -23.72 4.79
N HIS A 417 2.98 -22.96 5.43
CA HIS A 417 2.74 -21.56 5.76
C HIS A 417 2.73 -20.64 4.53
N SER A 418 3.71 -20.77 3.61
CA SER A 418 3.72 -19.94 2.39
C SER A 418 2.53 -20.25 1.48
N ALA A 419 2.13 -21.51 1.35
CA ALA A 419 0.99 -21.90 0.54
C ALA A 419 -0.32 -21.35 1.12
N ALA A 420 -0.55 -21.51 2.43
CA ALA A 420 -1.77 -20.97 3.04
C ALA A 420 -1.86 -19.44 2.92
N TYR A 421 -0.76 -18.71 3.14
CA TYR A 421 -0.74 -17.26 2.91
C TYR A 421 -0.84 -16.89 1.43
N GLY A 422 -0.28 -17.73 0.55
CA GLY A 422 -0.39 -17.60 -0.90
C GLY A 422 -1.83 -17.64 -1.40
N VAL A 423 -2.73 -18.37 -0.74
CA VAL A 423 -4.18 -18.33 -1.05
C VAL A 423 -4.75 -16.93 -0.84
N ILE A 424 -4.37 -16.23 0.24
CA ILE A 424 -4.82 -14.85 0.48
C ILE A 424 -4.23 -13.89 -0.58
N SER A 425 -2.96 -14.08 -0.95
CA SER A 425 -2.35 -13.32 -2.05
C SER A 425 -3.06 -13.57 -3.38
N TYR A 426 -3.46 -14.80 -3.67
CA TYR A 426 -4.22 -15.15 -4.86
C TYR A 426 -5.63 -14.54 -4.84
N TRP A 427 -6.37 -14.67 -3.73
CA TRP A 427 -7.69 -14.04 -3.58
C TRP A 427 -7.65 -12.52 -3.78
N THR A 428 -6.65 -11.85 -3.21
CA THR A 428 -6.48 -10.40 -3.40
C THR A 428 -6.12 -10.04 -4.84
N ALA A 429 -5.29 -10.84 -5.52
CA ALA A 429 -5.01 -10.67 -6.94
C ALA A 429 -6.26 -10.89 -7.82
N TYR A 430 -7.05 -11.92 -7.52
CA TYR A 430 -8.30 -12.24 -8.21
C TYR A 430 -9.35 -11.15 -8.06
N LEU A 431 -9.57 -10.68 -6.82
CA LEU A 431 -10.48 -9.56 -6.57
C LEU A 431 -10.02 -8.30 -7.31
N LYS A 432 -8.72 -8.01 -7.34
CA LYS A 432 -8.19 -6.86 -8.09
C LYS A 432 -8.33 -7.04 -9.61
N ALA A 433 -8.21 -8.25 -10.13
CA ALA A 433 -8.31 -8.52 -11.57
C ALA A 433 -9.76 -8.42 -12.09
N HIS A 434 -10.74 -8.89 -11.32
CA HIS A 434 -12.13 -9.04 -11.78
C HIS A 434 -13.13 -8.04 -11.16
N TYR A 435 -12.81 -7.50 -9.99
CA TYR A 435 -13.66 -6.62 -9.18
C TYR A 435 -12.88 -5.41 -8.68
N ALA A 436 -12.11 -4.79 -9.58
CA ALA A 436 -11.18 -3.73 -9.24
C ALA A 436 -11.82 -2.55 -8.47
N PRO A 437 -12.97 -1.97 -8.87
CA PRO A 437 -13.58 -0.85 -8.12
C PRO A 437 -13.96 -1.24 -6.69
N GLU A 438 -14.56 -2.42 -6.51
CA GLU A 438 -15.01 -2.91 -5.22
C GLU A 438 -13.85 -3.26 -4.28
N TYR A 439 -12.82 -3.92 -4.82
CA TYR A 439 -11.61 -4.26 -4.09
C TYR A 439 -10.80 -3.02 -3.72
N MET A 440 -10.63 -2.08 -4.64
CA MET A 440 -9.90 -0.84 -4.38
C MET A 440 -10.65 0.06 -3.38
N ALA A 441 -11.98 0.08 -3.39
CA ALA A 441 -12.76 0.77 -2.36
C ALA A 441 -12.53 0.17 -0.96
N ALA A 442 -12.50 -1.16 -0.84
CA ALA A 442 -12.16 -1.85 0.41
C ALA A 442 -10.71 -1.54 0.85
N LEU A 443 -9.77 -1.53 -0.09
CA LEU A 443 -8.38 -1.22 0.17
C LEU A 443 -8.18 0.22 0.67
N LEU A 444 -8.82 1.20 0.02
CA LEU A 444 -8.84 2.61 0.43
C LEU A 444 -9.42 2.78 1.84
N THR A 445 -10.52 2.09 2.12
CA THR A 445 -11.14 2.08 3.45
C THR A 445 -10.17 1.56 4.51
N SER A 446 -9.41 0.49 4.21
CA SER A 446 -8.43 -0.09 5.14
C SER A 446 -7.23 0.79 5.48
N VAL A 447 -7.01 1.88 4.73
CA VAL A 447 -5.94 2.86 4.96
C VAL A 447 -6.46 4.27 5.13
N GLY A 448 -7.76 4.50 5.35
CA GLY A 448 -8.35 5.84 5.43
C GLY A 448 -7.69 6.77 6.45
N ASP A 449 -7.13 6.20 7.53
CA ASP A 449 -6.38 6.93 8.57
C ASP A 449 -4.93 7.27 8.18
N ASP A 450 -4.36 6.57 7.19
CA ASP A 450 -2.99 6.72 6.70
C ASP A 450 -3.01 7.45 5.35
N LYS A 451 -2.82 8.77 5.40
CA LYS A 451 -2.92 9.66 4.23
C LYS A 451 -1.87 9.38 3.17
N ASP A 452 -0.65 9.06 3.59
CA ASP A 452 0.44 8.75 2.67
C ASP A 452 0.12 7.47 1.87
N LYS A 453 -0.40 6.43 2.54
CA LYS A 453 -0.83 5.20 1.85
C LYS A 453 -2.12 5.37 1.04
N SER A 454 -3.05 6.19 1.54
CA SER A 454 -4.27 6.50 0.80
C SER A 454 -3.94 7.14 -0.55
N ALA A 455 -3.03 8.13 -0.58
CA ALA A 455 -2.58 8.77 -1.80
C ALA A 455 -2.00 7.78 -2.82
N ILE A 456 -1.21 6.80 -2.35
CA ILE A 456 -0.63 5.74 -3.20
C ILE A 456 -1.74 4.92 -3.89
N TYR A 457 -2.77 4.47 -3.16
CA TYR A 457 -3.85 3.67 -3.75
C TYR A 457 -4.81 4.50 -4.59
N LEU A 458 -4.99 5.77 -4.27
CA LEU A 458 -5.76 6.70 -5.09
C LEU A 458 -5.10 6.91 -6.46
N ASN A 459 -3.78 7.08 -6.49
CA ASN A 459 -3.04 7.15 -7.75
C ASN A 459 -3.12 5.83 -8.54
N GLU A 460 -3.10 4.68 -7.86
CA GLU A 460 -3.33 3.39 -8.51
C GLU A 460 -4.74 3.28 -9.10
N CYS A 461 -5.79 3.78 -8.42
CA CYS A 461 -7.15 3.82 -8.97
C CYS A 461 -7.17 4.61 -10.28
N ARG A 462 -6.54 5.79 -10.31
CA ARG A 462 -6.41 6.59 -11.55
C ARG A 462 -5.68 5.85 -12.65
N ARG A 463 -4.55 5.21 -12.34
CA ARG A 463 -3.78 4.39 -13.29
C ARG A 463 -4.61 3.24 -13.86
N MET A 464 -5.51 2.67 -13.07
CA MET A 464 -6.45 1.62 -13.49
C MET A 464 -7.68 2.15 -14.23
N GLY A 465 -7.83 3.48 -14.38
CA GLY A 465 -9.00 4.10 -15.00
C GLY A 465 -10.24 4.15 -14.12
N ILE A 466 -10.08 4.00 -12.80
CA ILE A 466 -11.17 4.08 -11.80
C ILE A 466 -11.24 5.51 -11.29
N THR A 467 -12.38 6.18 -11.50
CA THR A 467 -12.58 7.55 -11.01
C THR A 467 -12.96 7.50 -9.54
N VAL A 468 -12.25 8.26 -8.70
CA VAL A 468 -12.65 8.45 -7.31
C VAL A 468 -13.45 9.74 -7.21
N LEU A 469 -14.77 9.62 -7.13
CA LEU A 469 -15.72 10.73 -7.06
C LEU A 469 -15.59 11.45 -5.70
N PRO A 470 -15.80 12.79 -5.65
CA PRO A 470 -15.76 13.55 -4.41
C PRO A 470 -16.80 13.04 -3.40
N PRO A 471 -16.57 13.26 -2.10
CA PRO A 471 -17.56 12.95 -1.10
C PRO A 471 -18.83 13.76 -1.35
N ASP A 472 -19.97 13.24 -0.92
CA ASP A 472 -21.28 13.87 -1.07
C ASP A 472 -22.15 13.53 0.15
N VAL A 473 -22.72 14.54 0.83
CA VAL A 473 -23.56 14.33 2.02
C VAL A 473 -24.84 13.52 1.74
N ASN A 474 -25.32 13.47 0.50
CA ASN A 474 -26.48 12.69 0.08
C ASN A 474 -26.13 11.27 -0.40
N GLU A 475 -24.94 11.06 -0.96
CA GLU A 475 -24.58 9.76 -1.57
C GLU A 475 -23.50 8.99 -0.81
N SER A 476 -22.47 9.67 -0.26
CA SER A 476 -21.34 8.99 0.39
C SER A 476 -21.77 8.26 1.65
N ALA A 477 -21.06 7.18 1.98
CA ALA A 477 -21.20 6.47 3.25
C ALA A 477 -19.98 6.76 4.16
N LEU A 478 -19.87 6.00 5.26
CA LEU A 478 -18.69 6.02 6.12
C LEU A 478 -17.44 5.56 5.35
N ASN A 479 -17.53 4.41 4.71
CA ASN A 479 -16.46 3.77 3.95
C ASN A 479 -16.48 4.25 2.49
N PHE A 480 -15.41 3.97 1.75
CA PHE A 480 -15.42 4.15 0.29
C PHE A 480 -16.39 3.15 -0.32
N THR A 481 -17.27 3.65 -1.20
CA THR A 481 -18.35 2.84 -1.78
C THR A 481 -18.15 2.72 -3.28
N PRO A 482 -18.15 1.52 -3.87
CA PRO A 482 -18.17 1.38 -5.33
C PRO A 482 -19.49 1.91 -5.93
N VAL A 483 -19.42 2.58 -7.07
CA VAL A 483 -20.57 3.07 -7.84
C VAL A 483 -20.34 2.74 -9.31
N GLY A 484 -20.93 1.64 -9.79
CA GLY A 484 -20.66 1.13 -11.13
C GLY A 484 -19.19 0.75 -11.29
N ASN A 485 -18.46 1.45 -12.17
CA ASN A 485 -17.02 1.24 -12.37
C ASN A 485 -16.14 2.21 -11.58
N ASP A 486 -16.74 3.13 -10.82
CA ASP A 486 -16.06 4.19 -10.09
C ASP A 486 -16.19 3.97 -8.57
N ILE A 487 -15.54 4.83 -7.79
CA ILE A 487 -15.55 4.78 -6.32
C ILE A 487 -15.99 6.13 -5.78
N ARG A 488 -16.98 6.15 -4.89
CA ARG A 488 -17.36 7.34 -4.13
C ARG A 488 -16.49 7.44 -2.86
N PHE A 489 -15.95 8.63 -2.61
CA PHE A 489 -15.12 8.88 -1.44
C PHE A 489 -15.89 8.65 -0.13
N GLY A 490 -15.31 7.89 0.79
CA GLY A 490 -15.89 7.63 2.11
C GLY A 490 -15.72 8.81 3.06
N MET A 491 -16.79 9.26 3.69
CA MET A 491 -16.75 10.45 4.57
C MET A 491 -15.92 10.23 5.83
N GLY A 492 -15.76 8.98 6.28
CA GLY A 492 -14.89 8.64 7.41
C GLY A 492 -13.40 8.90 7.14
N ALA A 493 -12.99 8.91 5.86
CA ALA A 493 -11.62 9.21 5.48
C ALA A 493 -11.34 10.72 5.39
N ILE A 494 -12.33 11.61 5.57
CA ILE A 494 -12.10 13.06 5.50
C ILE A 494 -11.41 13.53 6.79
N ARG A 495 -10.38 14.38 6.65
CA ARG A 495 -9.65 14.91 7.81
C ARG A 495 -10.60 15.64 8.76
N ASN A 496 -10.47 15.39 10.06
CA ASN A 496 -11.30 15.96 11.15
C ASN A 496 -12.80 15.55 11.13
N VAL A 497 -13.17 14.55 10.34
CA VAL A 497 -14.52 13.96 10.35
C VAL A 497 -14.47 12.65 11.13
N GLY A 498 -15.33 12.51 12.14
CA GLY A 498 -15.38 11.32 13.00
C GLY A 498 -16.48 10.35 12.58
N VAL A 499 -16.27 9.06 12.83
CA VAL A 499 -17.21 7.96 12.52
C VAL A 499 -18.63 8.27 13.00
N ASN A 500 -18.78 8.64 14.28
CA ASN A 500 -20.09 8.95 14.87
C ASN A 500 -20.83 10.09 14.17
N ALA A 501 -20.10 11.09 13.64
CA ALA A 501 -20.73 12.20 12.92
C ALA A 501 -21.25 11.75 11.56
N VAL A 502 -20.51 10.86 10.88
CA VAL A 502 -20.92 10.30 9.59
C VAL A 502 -22.11 9.38 9.73
N GLU A 503 -22.08 8.45 10.69
CA GLU A 503 -23.21 7.54 10.96
C GLU A 503 -24.48 8.31 11.29
N ALA A 504 -24.36 9.37 12.11
CA ALA A 504 -25.49 10.21 12.47
C ALA A 504 -26.06 11.01 11.29
N MET A 505 -25.20 11.48 10.37
CA MET A 505 -25.61 12.14 9.14
C MET A 505 -26.32 11.15 8.18
N VAL A 506 -25.75 9.97 7.97
CA VAL A 506 -26.37 8.94 7.12
C VAL A 506 -27.74 8.51 7.69
N ALA A 507 -27.83 8.27 8.99
CA ALA A 507 -29.09 7.94 9.65
C ALA A 507 -30.14 9.06 9.53
N ALA A 508 -29.72 10.32 9.61
CA ALA A 508 -30.61 11.46 9.46
C ALA A 508 -31.20 11.55 8.04
N ARG A 509 -30.39 11.41 6.98
CA ARG A 509 -30.91 11.42 5.60
C ARG A 509 -31.77 10.20 5.26
N GLU A 510 -31.49 9.04 5.84
CA GLU A 510 -32.33 7.83 5.66
C GLU A 510 -33.70 8.00 6.33
N LYS A 511 -33.76 8.69 7.47
CA LYS A 511 -34.99 8.91 8.23
C LYS A 511 -35.83 10.09 7.70
N GLU A 512 -35.19 11.21 7.35
CA GLU A 512 -35.84 12.49 7.02
C GLU A 512 -35.75 12.86 5.54
N GLY A 513 -35.12 12.01 4.73
CA GLY A 513 -34.90 12.21 3.30
C GLY A 513 -33.64 13.02 2.98
N ALA A 514 -33.32 13.09 1.68
CA ALA A 514 -32.13 13.78 1.17
C ALA A 514 -32.07 15.26 1.57
N TYR A 515 -30.86 15.78 1.69
CA TYR A 515 -30.57 17.18 1.96
C TYR A 515 -30.73 18.01 0.68
N THR A 516 -31.54 19.05 0.77
CA THR A 516 -31.87 19.92 -0.38
C THR A 516 -31.06 21.23 -0.41
N SER A 517 -30.57 21.68 0.74
CA SER A 517 -29.75 22.89 0.90
C SER A 517 -28.89 22.79 2.15
N PHE A 518 -27.90 23.67 2.31
CA PHE A 518 -27.06 23.69 3.52
C PHE A 518 -27.88 23.98 4.79
N LYS A 519 -28.93 24.80 4.67
CA LYS A 519 -29.88 25.05 5.76
C LYS A 519 -30.66 23.78 6.12
N ASP A 520 -31.21 23.10 5.12
CA ASP A 520 -31.95 21.84 5.32
C ASP A 520 -31.07 20.77 5.97
N TYR A 521 -29.81 20.68 5.54
CA TYR A 521 -28.80 19.85 6.20
C TYR A 521 -28.66 20.18 7.69
N LEU A 522 -28.41 21.46 8.02
CA LEU A 522 -28.26 21.91 9.40
C LEU A 522 -29.52 21.70 10.24
N MET A 523 -30.72 21.67 9.64
CA MET A 523 -31.97 21.41 10.36
C MET A 523 -32.19 19.92 10.64
N LYS A 524 -31.81 19.02 9.73
CA LYS A 524 -32.03 17.57 9.87
C LYS A 524 -30.97 16.84 10.70
N VAL A 525 -29.70 17.27 10.64
CA VAL A 525 -28.61 16.55 11.33
C VAL A 525 -28.65 16.73 12.85
N PRO A 526 -28.24 15.74 13.66
CA PRO A 526 -28.21 15.90 15.11
C PRO A 526 -27.03 16.78 15.59
N ALA A 527 -27.11 17.29 16.82
CA ALA A 527 -26.13 18.22 17.39
C ALA A 527 -24.67 17.70 17.38
N VAL A 528 -24.46 16.38 17.41
CA VAL A 528 -23.13 15.75 17.34
C VAL A 528 -22.41 16.03 16.01
N VAL A 529 -23.16 16.28 14.93
CA VAL A 529 -22.63 16.58 13.59
C VAL A 529 -22.27 18.06 13.45
N CYS A 530 -22.92 18.94 14.23
CA CYS A 530 -22.76 20.40 14.20
C CYS A 530 -21.46 20.88 14.87
N ASN A 531 -20.32 20.29 14.52
CA ASN A 531 -19.00 20.73 14.93
C ASN A 531 -18.39 21.63 13.83
N LYS A 532 -17.99 22.85 14.20
CA LYS A 532 -17.40 23.85 13.30
C LYS A 532 -16.27 23.28 12.44
N ARG A 533 -15.32 22.56 13.06
CA ARG A 533 -14.17 21.98 12.36
C ARG A 533 -14.55 20.84 11.42
N THR A 534 -15.55 20.05 11.78
CA THR A 534 -16.05 18.95 10.95
C THR A 534 -16.76 19.49 9.70
N ILE A 535 -17.64 20.48 9.87
CA ILE A 535 -18.36 21.11 8.75
C ILE A 535 -17.41 21.87 7.84
N GLU A 536 -16.45 22.62 8.38
CA GLU A 536 -15.39 23.27 7.60
C GLU A 536 -14.63 22.26 6.71
N SER A 537 -14.30 21.09 7.28
CA SER A 537 -13.59 20.04 6.54
C SER A 537 -14.46 19.41 5.46
N LEU A 538 -15.76 19.21 5.71
CA LEU A 538 -16.74 18.73 4.72
C LEU A 538 -16.91 19.73 3.56
N ILE A 539 -16.97 21.03 3.85
CA ILE A 539 -17.03 22.11 2.83
C ILE A 539 -15.77 22.08 1.97
N LYS A 540 -14.59 22.09 2.59
CA LYS A 540 -13.30 22.07 1.88
C LYS A 540 -13.13 20.82 1.02
N ALA A 541 -13.61 19.68 1.51
CA ALA A 541 -13.64 18.39 0.81
C ALA A 541 -14.64 18.33 -0.36
N GLY A 542 -15.59 19.25 -0.45
CA GLY A 542 -16.62 19.24 -1.51
C GLY A 542 -17.85 18.40 -1.22
N ALA A 543 -18.06 17.99 0.04
CA ALA A 543 -19.21 17.16 0.42
C ALA A 543 -20.57 17.83 0.18
N PHE A 544 -20.61 19.16 0.07
CA PHE A 544 -21.83 19.96 -0.14
C PHE A 544 -22.01 20.44 -1.59
N ASP A 545 -21.14 20.05 -2.53
CA ASP A 545 -21.17 20.57 -3.90
C ASP A 545 -22.50 20.26 -4.62
N SER A 546 -23.14 19.14 -4.29
CA SER A 546 -24.47 18.75 -4.82
C SER A 546 -25.60 19.70 -4.41
N LEU A 547 -25.40 20.51 -3.37
CA LEU A 547 -26.38 21.48 -2.88
C LEU A 547 -26.33 22.82 -3.64
N ASN A 548 -25.48 22.92 -4.68
CA ASN A 548 -25.33 24.09 -5.55
C ASN A 548 -24.98 25.39 -4.82
N HIS A 549 -24.11 25.30 -3.80
CA HIS A 549 -23.53 26.45 -3.12
C HIS A 549 -22.02 26.51 -3.36
N HIS A 550 -21.47 27.71 -3.51
CA HIS A 550 -20.02 27.90 -3.59
C HIS A 550 -19.35 27.55 -2.26
N ARG A 551 -18.24 26.79 -2.31
CA ARG A 551 -17.54 26.35 -1.09
C ARG A 551 -17.03 27.53 -0.28
N ARG A 552 -16.55 28.58 -0.96
CA ARG A 552 -16.14 29.84 -0.32
C ARG A 552 -17.27 30.49 0.48
N ALA A 553 -18.48 30.53 -0.07
CA ALA A 553 -19.64 31.12 0.59
C ALA A 553 -20.00 30.35 1.86
N LEU A 554 -20.05 29.01 1.77
CA LEU A 554 -20.29 28.14 2.92
C LEU A 554 -19.19 28.27 3.98
N ALA A 555 -17.92 28.30 3.57
CA ALA A 555 -16.79 28.43 4.49
C ALA A 555 -16.80 29.77 5.25
N MET A 556 -17.35 30.84 4.68
CA MET A 556 -17.47 32.13 5.36
C MET A 556 -18.56 32.11 6.45
N ILE A 557 -19.70 31.46 6.19
CA ILE A 557 -20.90 31.53 7.05
C ILE A 557 -21.10 30.32 7.97
N HIS A 558 -20.36 29.23 7.78
CA HIS A 558 -20.60 27.98 8.52
C HIS A 558 -20.58 28.15 10.04
N GLU A 559 -19.68 28.97 10.60
CA GLU A 559 -19.61 29.18 12.05
C GLU A 559 -20.88 29.83 12.61
N GLU A 560 -21.32 30.93 11.99
CA GLU A 560 -22.53 31.66 12.39
C GLU A 560 -23.78 30.80 12.18
N ALA A 561 -23.85 30.09 11.05
CA ALA A 561 -24.91 29.15 10.75
C ALA A 561 -25.03 28.06 11.82
N ILE A 562 -23.92 27.47 12.25
CA ILE A 562 -23.90 26.44 13.31
C ILE A 562 -24.34 27.03 14.66
N ASP A 563 -23.82 28.19 15.03
CA ASP A 563 -24.15 28.84 16.31
C ASP A 563 -25.64 29.19 16.39
N SER A 564 -26.28 29.49 15.25
CA SER A 564 -27.72 29.77 15.17
C SER A 564 -28.62 28.55 15.41
N VAL A 565 -28.18 27.34 15.03
CA VAL A 565 -28.97 26.10 15.16
C VAL A 565 -28.61 25.25 16.38
N ILE A 566 -27.40 25.39 16.93
CA ILE A 566 -26.90 24.50 17.99
C ILE A 566 -27.73 24.58 19.28
N THR A 567 -28.25 25.77 19.60
CA THR A 567 -29.07 26.00 20.80
C THR A 567 -30.41 25.29 20.68
N LEU A 568 -31.06 25.39 19.52
CA LEU A 568 -32.32 24.70 19.21
C LEU A 568 -32.14 23.18 19.28
N LYS A 569 -31.07 22.66 18.67
CA LYS A 569 -30.77 21.21 18.67
C LYS A 569 -30.42 20.63 20.03
N ARG A 570 -29.75 21.40 20.90
CA ARG A 570 -29.46 20.95 22.27
C ARG A 570 -30.75 20.82 23.07
N ASN A 571 -31.71 21.73 22.89
CA ASN A 571 -33.01 21.66 23.56
C ASN A 571 -33.83 20.46 23.08
N GLU A 572 -33.84 20.19 21.77
CA GLU A 572 -34.46 19.00 21.18
C GLU A 572 -33.84 17.70 21.71
N ALA A 573 -32.51 17.62 21.79
CA ALA A 573 -31.79 16.43 22.25
C ALA A 573 -32.04 16.10 23.73
N ILE A 574 -32.40 17.10 24.55
CA ILE A 574 -32.73 16.93 25.97
C ILE A 574 -34.21 16.52 26.17
N GLY A 575 -35.00 16.43 25.09
CA GLY A 575 -36.42 16.11 25.16
C GLY A 575 -37.27 17.26 25.70
N GLN A 576 -36.72 18.47 25.73
CA GLN A 576 -37.45 19.69 26.05
C GLN A 576 -38.20 20.14 24.79
N PHE A 577 -39.24 19.38 24.42
CA PHE A 577 -40.23 19.87 23.47
C PHE A 577 -40.88 21.09 24.11
N ASP A 578 -40.73 22.24 23.48
CA ASP A 578 -41.35 23.46 23.97
C ASP A 578 -42.87 23.26 23.94
N LEU A 579 -43.48 23.11 25.13
CA LEU A 579 -44.91 22.88 25.33
C LEU A 579 -45.75 24.08 24.82
N PHE A 580 -45.08 25.15 24.39
CA PHE A 580 -45.66 26.34 23.77
C PHE A 580 -45.71 26.31 22.23
N ALA A 581 -45.14 25.30 21.57
CA ALA A 581 -45.20 25.18 20.10
C ALA A 581 -46.63 25.07 19.53
N GLY A 582 -47.62 24.73 20.36
CA GLY A 582 -49.03 24.63 19.98
C GLY A 582 -49.85 25.93 20.09
N PHE A 583 -49.27 27.05 20.52
CA PHE A 583 -50.01 28.32 20.70
C PHE A 583 -49.44 29.52 19.91
N GLU A 584 -48.37 29.33 19.13
CA GLU A 584 -47.76 30.38 18.29
C GLU A 584 -47.85 30.09 16.77
N GLU A 585 -48.93 29.44 16.31
CA GLU A 585 -49.16 29.17 14.88
C GLU A 585 -49.35 30.42 13.98
N ALA A 586 -49.04 31.64 14.46
CA ALA A 586 -49.17 32.87 13.67
C ALA A 586 -47.94 33.81 13.68
N GLU A 587 -46.92 33.63 14.53
CA GLU A 587 -45.78 34.59 14.59
C GLU A 587 -44.38 33.99 14.84
N SER A 588 -44.22 32.66 14.95
CA SER A 588 -42.91 32.02 15.15
C SER A 588 -42.40 31.16 13.99
N GLU A 589 -42.78 31.50 12.75
CA GLU A 589 -41.83 31.42 11.62
C GLU A 589 -40.77 32.53 11.76
N ALA A 590 -40.08 32.58 12.90
CA ALA A 590 -38.81 33.28 13.00
C ALA A 590 -37.81 32.50 12.16
N SER A 591 -37.90 32.74 10.85
CA SER A 591 -37.02 32.23 9.83
C SER A 591 -35.57 32.43 10.28
N LEU A 592 -34.94 31.35 10.70
CA LEU A 592 -33.48 31.20 10.66
C LEU A 592 -33.09 31.32 9.17
N SER A 593 -33.02 32.54 8.68
CA SER A 593 -32.56 32.89 7.34
C SER A 593 -31.05 32.90 7.40
N ILE A 594 -30.46 31.71 7.31
CA ILE A 594 -29.04 31.57 6.99
C ILE A 594 -28.91 32.07 5.55
N GLU A 595 -28.65 33.36 5.36
CA GLU A 595 -28.37 33.94 4.06
C GLU A 595 -26.95 33.54 3.65
N ILE A 596 -26.86 32.70 2.62
CA ILE A 596 -25.58 32.31 2.03
C ILE A 596 -25.18 33.43 1.06
N PRO A 597 -24.05 34.12 1.28
CA PRO A 597 -23.64 35.23 0.45
C PRO A 597 -23.29 34.74 -0.96
N ASP A 598 -23.64 35.52 -1.97
CA ASP A 598 -23.23 35.27 -3.35
C ASP A 598 -21.77 35.70 -3.53
N LEU A 599 -20.86 34.76 -3.28
CA LEU A 599 -19.41 34.94 -3.42
C LEU A 599 -18.90 34.05 -4.54
N PRO A 600 -17.95 34.54 -5.36
CA PRO A 600 -17.31 33.70 -6.37
C PRO A 600 -16.57 32.55 -5.70
N GLU A 601 -16.52 31.41 -6.38
CA GLU A 601 -15.76 30.24 -5.92
C GLU A 601 -14.27 30.57 -5.71
N TRP A 602 -13.58 29.75 -4.89
CA TRP A 602 -12.14 29.83 -4.77
C TRP A 602 -11.44 29.70 -6.12
N GLU A 603 -10.27 30.34 -6.25
CA GLU A 603 -9.38 30.09 -7.39
C GLU A 603 -9.02 28.60 -7.45
N LYS A 604 -8.87 28.07 -8.66
CA LYS A 604 -8.63 26.63 -8.90
C LYS A 604 -7.50 26.07 -8.04
N LYS A 605 -6.39 26.81 -7.93
CA LYS A 605 -5.23 26.42 -7.12
C LYS A 605 -5.57 26.25 -5.64
N ASP A 606 -6.30 27.20 -5.06
CA ASP A 606 -6.68 27.17 -3.64
C ASP A 606 -7.70 26.07 -3.36
N LYS A 607 -8.71 25.93 -4.24
CA LYS A 607 -9.72 24.86 -4.16
C LYS A 607 -9.06 23.48 -4.14
N LEU A 608 -8.14 23.23 -5.08
CA LEU A 608 -7.40 21.98 -5.20
C LEU A 608 -6.46 21.74 -4.01
N SER A 609 -5.84 22.81 -3.48
CA SER A 609 -5.04 22.70 -2.24
C SER A 609 -5.89 22.26 -1.05
N PHE A 610 -7.10 22.81 -0.89
CA PHE A 610 -8.00 22.39 0.19
C PHE A 610 -8.47 20.94 0.03
N GLU A 611 -8.74 20.49 -1.19
CA GLU A 611 -9.08 19.08 -1.45
C GLU A 611 -7.94 18.16 -1.08
N ARG A 612 -6.71 18.48 -1.48
CA ARG A 612 -5.54 17.69 -1.11
C ARG A 612 -5.35 17.64 0.41
N ASP A 613 -5.51 18.77 1.09
CA ASP A 613 -5.34 18.83 2.55
C ASP A 613 -6.38 18.01 3.31
N MET A 614 -7.62 17.92 2.79
CA MET A 614 -8.72 17.21 3.43
C MET A 614 -8.83 15.73 3.00
N LEU A 615 -8.60 15.45 1.72
CA LEU A 615 -8.83 14.16 1.07
C LEU A 615 -7.52 13.39 0.81
N GLY A 616 -6.41 14.09 0.63
CA GLY A 616 -5.10 13.51 0.28
C GLY A 616 -4.78 13.49 -1.21
N LEU A 617 -5.71 13.92 -2.06
CA LEU A 617 -5.55 14.03 -3.51
C LEU A 617 -6.39 15.19 -4.08
N TYR A 618 -6.14 15.53 -5.33
CA TYR A 618 -7.00 16.39 -6.14
C TYR A 618 -8.21 15.57 -6.65
N VAL A 619 -9.44 15.94 -6.30
CA VAL A 619 -10.61 15.10 -6.63
C VAL A 619 -11.49 15.76 -7.68
N SER A 620 -11.72 17.07 -7.58
CA SER A 620 -12.60 17.78 -8.52
C SER A 620 -11.98 18.03 -9.89
N ASP A 621 -10.65 18.16 -9.97
CA ASP A 621 -9.94 18.58 -11.17
C ASP A 621 -8.44 18.24 -11.05
N HIS A 622 -7.73 18.02 -12.15
CA HIS A 622 -6.27 17.84 -12.12
C HIS A 622 -5.56 19.20 -12.23
N PRO A 623 -4.45 19.46 -11.49
CA PRO A 623 -3.70 20.71 -11.65
C PRO A 623 -3.20 20.98 -13.08
N LEU A 624 -3.01 19.91 -13.88
CA LEU A 624 -2.60 19.99 -15.28
C LEU A 624 -3.78 20.14 -16.27
N GLN A 625 -5.02 19.97 -15.82
CA GLN A 625 -6.19 20.02 -16.70
C GLN A 625 -6.47 21.48 -17.09
N GLY A 626 -6.53 21.74 -18.40
CA GLY A 626 -6.49 23.08 -18.99
C GLY A 626 -5.08 23.58 -19.39
N LEU A 627 -4.02 22.83 -19.10
CA LEU A 627 -2.65 23.10 -19.57
C LEU A 627 -2.21 22.16 -20.70
N GLU A 628 -3.12 21.38 -21.27
CA GLU A 628 -2.88 20.37 -22.31
C GLU A 628 -2.10 20.92 -23.52
N GLY A 629 -2.51 22.08 -24.03
CA GLY A 629 -1.84 22.73 -25.16
C GLY A 629 -0.43 23.20 -24.83
N LEU A 630 -0.19 23.67 -23.60
CA LEU A 630 1.15 24.09 -23.15
C LEU A 630 2.07 22.89 -22.89
N LEU A 631 1.56 21.85 -22.22
CA LEU A 631 2.33 20.65 -21.92
C LEU A 631 2.70 19.89 -23.20
N SER A 632 1.77 19.79 -24.16
CA SER A 632 2.03 19.15 -25.46
C SER A 632 2.98 19.94 -26.36
N GLN A 633 3.04 21.27 -26.23
CA GLN A 633 4.04 22.08 -26.94
C GLN A 633 5.47 21.88 -26.41
N HIS A 634 5.61 21.48 -25.15
CA HIS A 634 6.90 21.29 -24.50
C HIS A 634 7.31 19.82 -24.32
N ALA A 635 6.43 18.87 -24.67
CA ALA A 635 6.70 17.44 -24.63
C ALA A 635 6.80 16.85 -26.04
N ASP A 636 7.76 15.95 -26.27
CA ASP A 636 7.91 15.28 -27.56
C ASP A 636 6.79 14.24 -27.78
N GLN A 637 6.39 13.57 -26.69
CA GLN A 637 5.36 12.53 -26.65
C GLN A 637 4.73 12.49 -25.24
N SER A 638 3.52 11.92 -25.11
CA SER A 638 2.94 11.63 -23.80
C SER A 638 3.73 10.54 -23.09
N ILE A 639 3.71 10.56 -21.76
CA ILE A 639 4.37 9.57 -20.91
C ILE A 639 3.86 8.16 -21.24
N THR A 640 2.56 8.00 -21.48
CA THR A 640 1.96 6.73 -21.90
C THR A 640 2.57 6.17 -23.17
N SER A 641 2.79 7.03 -24.18
CA SER A 641 3.39 6.63 -25.47
C SER A 641 4.85 6.25 -25.32
N ILE A 642 5.57 6.90 -24.39
CA ILE A 642 6.97 6.60 -24.10
C ILE A 642 7.13 5.25 -23.40
N ILE A 643 6.20 4.91 -22.51
CA ILE A 643 6.21 3.66 -21.72
C ILE A 643 5.76 2.46 -22.55
N ALA A 644 4.93 2.64 -23.58
CA ALA A 644 4.42 1.58 -24.45
C ALA A 644 5.54 0.67 -25.02
N GLU A 645 5.21 -0.58 -25.35
CA GLU A 645 6.16 -1.56 -25.91
C GLU A 645 6.74 -1.10 -27.26
N ASP A 646 5.93 -0.38 -28.02
CA ASP A 646 6.20 0.27 -29.31
C ASP A 646 6.71 1.72 -29.16
N GLY A 647 7.04 2.14 -27.94
CA GLY A 647 7.64 3.44 -27.65
C GLY A 647 9.13 3.57 -28.02
N PRO A 648 9.79 4.69 -27.69
CA PRO A 648 11.18 4.95 -28.04
C PRO A 648 12.16 3.90 -27.49
N HIS A 649 13.21 3.61 -28.26
CA HIS A 649 14.24 2.62 -27.92
C HIS A 649 15.07 3.03 -26.69
N ASP A 650 15.72 2.05 -26.05
CA ASP A 650 16.62 2.31 -24.92
C ASP A 650 17.74 3.29 -25.30
N GLY A 651 18.01 4.26 -24.43
CA GLY A 651 18.98 5.32 -24.67
C GLY A 651 18.49 6.50 -25.52
N ALA A 652 17.25 6.47 -26.03
CA ALA A 652 16.65 7.61 -26.72
C ALA A 652 16.56 8.85 -25.79
N ILE A 653 16.76 10.03 -26.37
CA ILE A 653 16.57 11.30 -25.64
C ILE A 653 15.15 11.76 -25.89
N VAL A 654 14.39 11.95 -24.83
CA VAL A 654 12.98 12.38 -24.89
C VAL A 654 12.75 13.54 -23.92
N THR A 655 11.81 14.40 -24.30
CA THR A 655 11.34 15.51 -23.46
C THR A 655 9.92 15.21 -23.00
N ILE A 656 9.72 15.22 -21.69
CA ILE A 656 8.40 15.07 -21.07
C ILE A 656 8.03 16.35 -20.34
N SER A 657 6.73 16.64 -20.26
CA SER A 657 6.20 17.72 -19.45
C SER A 657 5.11 17.20 -18.53
N GLY A 658 5.16 17.59 -17.26
CA GLY A 658 4.24 17.10 -16.25
C GLY A 658 4.48 17.73 -14.90
N MET A 659 3.75 17.26 -13.89
CA MET A 659 3.85 17.72 -12.51
C MET A 659 4.64 16.72 -11.66
N ILE A 660 5.49 17.22 -10.77
CA ILE A 660 6.16 16.38 -9.78
C ILE A 660 5.16 15.96 -8.71
N THR A 661 4.84 14.67 -8.62
CA THR A 661 3.88 14.11 -7.66
C THR A 661 4.54 13.57 -6.39
N SER A 662 5.76 13.06 -6.52
CA SER A 662 6.55 12.59 -5.38
C SER A 662 8.01 12.95 -5.56
N LEU A 663 8.70 13.32 -4.47
CA LEU A 663 10.12 13.67 -4.50
C LEU A 663 10.88 12.99 -3.36
N SER A 664 11.79 12.07 -3.71
CA SER A 664 12.68 11.42 -2.74
C SER A 664 14.13 11.82 -2.94
N ARG A 665 14.73 12.42 -1.91
CA ARG A 665 16.14 12.86 -1.91
C ARG A 665 16.99 11.81 -1.20
N ARG A 666 18.06 11.33 -1.86
CA ARG A 666 18.89 10.24 -1.36
C ARG A 666 20.38 10.51 -1.60
N ILE A 667 21.23 9.76 -0.90
CA ILE A 667 22.68 9.77 -1.08
C ILE A 667 23.09 8.40 -1.63
N ALA A 668 23.84 8.39 -2.73
CA ALA A 668 24.29 7.17 -3.38
C ALA A 668 25.31 6.43 -2.50
N LYS A 669 25.02 5.17 -2.13
CA LYS A 669 25.90 4.37 -1.26
C LYS A 669 27.29 4.11 -1.84
N ALA A 670 27.42 4.09 -3.16
CA ALA A 670 28.69 3.79 -3.86
C ALA A 670 29.56 5.02 -4.10
N SER A 671 28.97 6.20 -4.32
CA SER A 671 29.69 7.41 -4.74
C SER A 671 29.59 8.58 -3.75
N GLY A 672 28.72 8.49 -2.74
CA GLY A 672 28.50 9.58 -1.77
C GLY A 672 27.76 10.80 -2.31
N ASN A 673 27.43 10.83 -3.61
CA ASN A 673 26.76 11.96 -4.25
C ASN A 673 25.26 11.97 -3.93
N ALA A 674 24.71 13.16 -3.69
CA ALA A 674 23.28 13.36 -3.55
C ALA A 674 22.58 13.22 -4.92
N TYR A 675 21.43 12.56 -4.92
CA TYR A 675 20.54 12.43 -6.07
C TYR A 675 19.08 12.56 -5.61
N ALA A 676 18.19 12.90 -6.53
CA ALA A 676 16.76 12.80 -6.31
C ALA A 676 16.13 11.80 -7.26
N ARG A 677 15.08 11.13 -6.79
CA ARG A 677 14.16 10.35 -7.58
C ARG A 677 12.79 11.00 -7.43
N ALA A 678 12.25 11.48 -8.53
CA ALA A 678 10.92 12.09 -8.55
C ALA A 678 10.00 11.32 -9.51
N GLU A 679 8.72 11.30 -9.20
CA GLU A 679 7.69 10.82 -10.11
C GLU A 679 7.04 12.03 -10.80
N ILE A 680 7.01 12.00 -12.13
CA ILE A 680 6.42 13.06 -12.95
C ILE A 680 5.17 12.48 -13.61
N GLU A 681 4.04 13.14 -13.41
CA GLU A 681 2.74 12.77 -13.95
C GLU A 681 2.33 13.77 -15.05
N ASP A 682 1.90 13.25 -16.20
CA ASP A 682 1.15 13.98 -17.21
C ASP A 682 -0.33 13.54 -17.19
N LEU A 683 -1.15 14.02 -18.13
CA LEU A 683 -2.57 13.66 -18.16
C LEU A 683 -2.85 12.20 -18.60
N GLY A 684 -1.85 11.48 -19.11
CA GLY A 684 -1.96 10.12 -19.62
C GLY A 684 -1.25 9.06 -18.77
N GLY A 685 -0.29 9.44 -17.92
CA GLY A 685 0.45 8.50 -17.08
C GLY A 685 1.55 9.15 -16.25
N SER A 686 2.22 8.34 -15.43
CA SER A 686 3.37 8.76 -14.63
C SER A 686 4.65 8.01 -15.02
N MET A 687 5.80 8.68 -14.89
CA MET A 687 7.11 8.08 -15.09
C MET A 687 8.08 8.50 -14.00
N GLU A 688 8.95 7.58 -13.63
CA GLU A 688 10.05 7.84 -12.71
C GLU A 688 11.21 8.56 -13.40
N VAL A 689 11.64 9.67 -12.79
CA VAL A 689 12.75 10.48 -13.25
C VAL A 689 13.85 10.54 -12.20
N MET A 690 15.07 10.20 -12.62
CA MET A 690 16.27 10.19 -11.79
C MET A 690 17.11 11.45 -12.05
N PHE A 691 17.40 12.21 -10.99
CA PHE A 691 18.23 13.42 -11.01
C PHE A 691 19.58 13.12 -10.35
N PHE A 692 20.61 12.89 -11.16
CA PHE A 692 21.96 12.59 -10.68
C PHE A 692 22.81 13.85 -10.48
N GLY A 693 23.88 13.74 -9.69
CA GLY A 693 24.61 14.85 -9.06
C GLY A 693 24.95 16.07 -9.93
N GLN A 694 25.34 15.89 -11.21
CA GLN A 694 25.66 17.04 -12.09
C GLN A 694 24.44 17.91 -12.41
N VAL A 695 23.26 17.30 -12.50
CA VAL A 695 21.98 17.99 -12.78
C VAL A 695 21.28 18.37 -11.49
N TYR A 696 21.37 17.53 -10.45
CA TYR A 696 20.69 17.73 -9.17
C TYR A 696 21.23 18.94 -8.38
N GLY A 697 22.54 19.16 -8.34
CA GLY A 697 23.15 20.24 -7.53
C GLY A 697 22.52 21.62 -7.76
N PRO A 698 22.42 22.12 -9.01
CA PRO A 698 21.82 23.41 -9.32
C PRO A 698 20.30 23.51 -9.09
N ILE A 699 19.56 22.41 -9.28
CA ILE A 699 18.08 22.41 -9.22
C ILE A 699 17.51 21.94 -7.88
N ALA A 700 18.34 21.51 -6.93
CA ALA A 700 17.91 20.93 -5.65
C ALA A 700 17.02 21.87 -4.80
N SER A 701 17.20 23.18 -4.95
CA SER A 701 16.37 24.21 -4.28
C SER A 701 15.04 24.47 -4.99
N VAL A 702 14.96 24.19 -6.28
CA VAL A 702 13.77 24.43 -7.11
C VAL A 702 12.84 23.22 -7.10
N LEU A 703 13.38 22.00 -7.00
CA LEU A 703 12.61 20.76 -6.95
C LEU A 703 11.66 20.72 -5.73
N ALA A 704 10.37 20.85 -6.01
CA ALA A 704 9.28 20.73 -5.05
C ALA A 704 8.16 19.86 -5.64
N GLU A 705 7.36 19.27 -4.77
CA GLU A 705 6.09 18.65 -5.16
C GLU A 705 5.15 19.72 -5.74
N ASP A 706 4.27 19.32 -6.66
CA ASP A 706 3.36 20.16 -7.45
C ASP A 706 4.02 21.12 -8.45
N LEU A 707 5.35 21.08 -8.58
CA LEU A 707 6.03 21.89 -9.58
C LEU A 707 5.79 21.28 -10.97
N ILE A 708 5.21 22.08 -11.87
CA ILE A 708 5.12 21.74 -13.29
C ILE A 708 6.51 21.94 -13.89
N VAL A 709 6.99 20.91 -14.57
CA VAL A 709 8.35 20.85 -15.11
C VAL A 709 8.34 20.29 -16.52
N VAL A 710 9.32 20.73 -17.30
CA VAL A 710 9.70 20.13 -18.58
C VAL A 710 11.06 19.48 -18.36
N VAL A 711 11.12 18.17 -18.52
CA VAL A 711 12.31 17.37 -18.29
C VAL A 711 12.77 16.73 -19.58
N LYS A 712 14.00 17.06 -19.97
CA LYS A 712 14.70 16.37 -21.04
C LYS A 712 15.64 15.33 -20.43
N GLY A 713 15.49 14.08 -20.84
CA GLY A 713 16.26 13.00 -20.27
C GLY A 713 16.54 11.87 -21.24
N ARG A 714 17.48 11.02 -20.84
CA ARG A 714 17.79 9.78 -21.55
C ARG A 714 16.92 8.66 -20.99
N LEU A 715 16.15 8.03 -21.86
CA LEU A 715 15.35 6.86 -21.54
C LEU A 715 16.26 5.70 -21.16
N GLN A 716 15.93 5.01 -20.08
CA GLN A 716 16.59 3.80 -19.65
C GLN A 716 15.52 2.72 -19.44
N ARG A 717 15.43 1.80 -20.39
CA ARG A 717 14.61 0.59 -20.31
C ARG A 717 15.46 -0.51 -19.67
N ARG A 718 15.00 -1.04 -18.56
CA ARG A 718 15.69 -2.13 -17.85
C ARG A 718 15.13 -3.48 -18.28
N ASP A 719 15.94 -4.52 -18.14
CA ASP A 719 15.57 -5.91 -18.47
C ASP A 719 14.37 -6.42 -17.65
N ASP A 720 14.02 -5.75 -16.54
CA ASP A 720 12.84 -6.02 -15.70
C ASP A 720 11.54 -5.36 -16.22
N GLY A 721 11.58 -4.71 -17.39
CA GLY A 721 10.44 -4.02 -17.99
C GLY A 721 10.13 -2.66 -17.34
N ALA A 722 10.96 -2.14 -16.44
CA ALA A 722 10.83 -0.78 -15.93
C ALA A 722 11.43 0.24 -16.92
N VAL A 723 10.66 1.27 -17.24
CA VAL A 723 11.09 2.42 -18.04
C VAL A 723 11.35 3.58 -17.09
N THR A 724 12.59 4.07 -17.04
CA THR A 724 13.00 5.18 -16.19
C THR A 724 13.67 6.26 -17.03
N LEU A 725 13.56 7.53 -16.64
CA LEU A 725 14.18 8.63 -17.35
C LEU A 725 15.32 9.23 -16.52
N ASN A 726 16.53 9.23 -17.07
CA ASN A 726 17.66 9.92 -16.45
C ASN A 726 17.66 11.38 -16.90
N CYS A 727 17.36 12.29 -15.98
CA CYS A 727 17.28 13.72 -16.27
C CYS A 727 18.64 14.28 -16.71
N MET A 728 18.64 14.99 -17.84
CA MET A 728 19.78 15.75 -18.34
C MET A 728 19.57 17.24 -18.11
N GLU A 729 18.34 17.72 -18.27
CA GLU A 729 17.97 19.13 -18.15
C GLU A 729 16.53 19.25 -17.61
N LEU A 730 16.32 20.21 -16.71
CA LEU A 730 15.01 20.55 -16.17
C LEU A 730 14.76 22.05 -16.39
N SER A 731 13.59 22.38 -16.89
CA SER A 731 13.08 23.75 -16.98
C SER A 731 11.69 23.84 -16.37
N VAL A 732 11.35 25.00 -15.82
CA VAL A 732 10.01 25.31 -15.33
C VAL A 732 9.32 26.13 -16.41
N PRO A 733 8.23 25.64 -17.04
CA PRO A 733 7.55 26.39 -18.07
C PRO A 733 6.90 27.64 -17.47
N ASP A 734 6.95 28.76 -18.20
CA ASP A 734 6.25 29.97 -17.80
C ASP A 734 4.75 29.82 -18.11
N LEU A 735 3.96 29.58 -17.07
CA LEU A 735 2.52 29.38 -17.16
C LEU A 735 1.76 30.67 -17.54
N SER A 736 2.45 31.82 -17.62
CA SER A 736 1.85 33.10 -18.04
C SER A 736 1.88 33.32 -19.56
N GLU A 737 2.71 32.60 -20.31
CA GLU A 737 2.91 32.78 -21.77
C GLU A 737 2.15 31.75 -22.64
N GLY A 738 0.94 31.37 -22.26
CA GLY A 738 0.07 30.60 -23.16
C GLY A 738 -0.49 31.46 -24.29
N THR A 739 0.27 31.79 -25.35
CA THR A 739 -0.26 32.25 -26.67
C THR A 739 0.78 32.54 -27.78
N ASN A 740 2.07 32.17 -27.67
CA ASN A 740 3.06 32.48 -28.73
C ASN A 740 3.17 31.43 -29.86
N GLY A 741 2.13 30.59 -30.07
CA GLY A 741 2.05 29.67 -31.20
C GLY A 741 1.57 30.34 -32.50
N PRO A 742 1.84 29.76 -33.69
CA PRO A 742 1.22 30.20 -34.93
C PRO A 742 -0.31 30.03 -34.89
N VAL A 743 -1.06 31.03 -35.32
CA VAL A 743 -2.51 30.96 -35.46
C VAL A 743 -2.85 30.15 -36.70
N HIS A 744 -3.46 28.99 -36.51
CA HIS A 744 -3.91 28.10 -37.58
C HIS A 744 -5.34 28.47 -38.00
N ILE A 745 -5.54 28.73 -39.29
CA ILE A 745 -6.83 29.08 -39.87
C ILE A 745 -7.19 28.02 -40.91
N SER A 746 -8.28 27.29 -40.70
CA SER A 746 -8.79 26.27 -41.61
C SER A 746 -9.89 26.83 -42.51
N MET A 747 -9.73 26.68 -43.83
CA MET A 747 -10.71 27.14 -44.83
C MET A 747 -10.92 26.08 -45.93
N PRO A 748 -12.16 25.65 -46.20
CA PRO A 748 -12.46 24.79 -47.35
C PRO A 748 -12.12 25.47 -48.67
N THR A 749 -11.57 24.73 -49.63
CA THR A 749 -11.08 25.28 -50.90
C THR A 749 -12.20 25.94 -51.71
N HIS A 750 -13.43 25.42 -51.63
CA HIS A 750 -14.60 26.02 -52.31
C HIS A 750 -15.04 27.36 -51.70
N LYS A 751 -14.62 27.69 -50.47
CA LYS A 751 -14.87 29.00 -49.82
C LYS A 751 -13.77 30.02 -50.08
N ALA A 752 -12.62 29.60 -50.63
CA ALA A 752 -11.47 30.45 -50.94
C ALA A 752 -11.71 31.33 -52.18
N THR A 753 -12.78 32.12 -52.16
CA THR A 753 -13.10 33.09 -53.22
C THR A 753 -12.30 34.38 -53.03
N GLU A 754 -12.10 35.16 -54.09
CA GLU A 754 -11.36 36.43 -54.03
C GLU A 754 -11.92 37.40 -52.98
N ALA A 755 -13.25 37.49 -52.86
CA ALA A 755 -13.92 38.33 -51.87
C ALA A 755 -13.60 37.90 -50.43
N VAL A 756 -13.72 36.60 -50.12
CA VAL A 756 -13.47 36.05 -48.77
C VAL A 756 -11.99 36.16 -48.40
N VAL A 757 -11.08 35.98 -49.35
CA VAL A 757 -9.63 36.10 -49.11
C VAL A 757 -9.23 37.56 -48.87
N MET A 758 -9.86 38.53 -49.56
CA MET A 758 -9.65 39.96 -49.29
C MET A 758 -10.17 40.35 -47.89
N GLU A 759 -11.38 39.93 -47.53
CA GLU A 759 -11.95 40.17 -46.20
C GLU A 759 -11.12 39.52 -45.09
N LEU A 760 -10.63 38.30 -45.31
CA LEU A 760 -9.71 37.63 -44.38
C LEU A 760 -8.42 38.46 -44.22
N GLY A 761 -7.88 38.96 -45.32
CA GLY A 761 -6.71 39.85 -45.28
C GLY A 761 -6.97 41.12 -44.45
N ASP A 762 -8.15 41.70 -44.53
CA ASP A 762 -8.52 42.89 -43.76
C ASP A 762 -8.76 42.60 -42.28
N VAL A 763 -9.39 41.47 -41.94
CA VAL A 763 -9.51 41.00 -40.54
C VAL A 763 -8.13 40.81 -39.92
N LEU A 764 -7.20 40.14 -40.61
CA LEU A 764 -5.84 39.94 -40.10
C LEU A 764 -5.07 41.26 -39.96
N ARG A 765 -5.27 42.23 -40.87
CA ARG A 765 -4.64 43.56 -40.76
C ARG A 765 -5.20 44.41 -39.63
N ASN A 766 -6.46 44.19 -39.22
CA ASN A 766 -7.09 44.92 -38.12
C ASN A 766 -6.65 44.41 -36.75
N HIS A 767 -6.14 43.18 -36.67
CA HIS A 767 -5.70 42.53 -35.43
C HIS A 767 -4.18 42.27 -35.43
N ARG A 768 -3.37 43.27 -35.78
CA ARG A 768 -1.91 43.11 -35.91
C ARG A 768 -1.25 42.62 -34.61
N GLY A 769 -0.28 41.71 -34.76
CA GLY A 769 0.53 41.24 -33.65
C GLY A 769 1.77 40.47 -34.11
N ASN A 770 2.35 39.69 -33.20
CA ASN A 770 3.64 39.03 -33.43
C ASN A 770 3.51 37.56 -33.85
N SER A 771 2.33 36.96 -33.71
CA SER A 771 2.10 35.54 -34.01
C SER A 771 1.97 35.30 -35.51
N GLU A 772 2.66 34.27 -35.99
CA GLU A 772 2.59 33.79 -37.38
C GLU A 772 1.19 33.25 -37.68
N VAL A 773 0.70 33.44 -38.92
CA VAL A 773 -0.60 32.89 -39.34
C VAL A 773 -0.37 31.84 -40.42
N ARG A 774 -0.96 30.65 -40.23
CA ARG A 774 -0.92 29.53 -41.19
C ARG A 774 -2.32 29.23 -41.69
N LEU A 775 -2.52 29.32 -43.00
CA LEU A 775 -3.79 29.01 -43.65
C LEU A 775 -3.78 27.56 -44.15
N HIS A 776 -4.70 26.74 -43.65
CA HIS A 776 -4.94 25.37 -44.08
C HIS A 776 -6.10 25.35 -45.07
N LEU A 777 -5.79 25.26 -46.36
CA LEU A 777 -6.79 25.10 -47.43
C LEU A 777 -7.18 23.64 -47.56
N GLN A 778 -8.37 23.29 -47.11
CA GLN A 778 -8.89 21.94 -47.10
C GLN A 778 -9.58 21.64 -48.44
N GLY A 779 -9.00 20.76 -49.25
CA GLY A 779 -9.65 20.17 -50.43
C GLY A 779 -10.11 18.74 -50.14
N ASP A 780 -10.86 18.13 -51.06
CA ASP A 780 -11.49 16.82 -50.85
C ASP A 780 -10.48 15.67 -50.65
N THR A 781 -9.25 15.81 -51.15
CA THR A 781 -8.21 14.77 -51.07
C THR A 781 -6.86 15.26 -50.55
N ARG A 782 -6.68 16.57 -50.29
CA ARG A 782 -5.43 17.15 -49.80
C ARG A 782 -5.67 18.45 -49.04
N THR A 783 -4.83 18.72 -48.04
CA THR A 783 -4.79 20.01 -47.33
C THR A 783 -3.50 20.73 -47.69
N GLU A 784 -3.60 21.95 -48.24
CA GLU A 784 -2.44 22.80 -48.51
C GLU A 784 -2.23 23.77 -47.34
N VAL A 785 -1.03 23.76 -46.76
CA VAL A 785 -0.66 24.64 -45.64
C VAL A 785 0.20 25.79 -46.16
N MET A 786 -0.30 27.01 -46.01
CA MET A 786 0.36 28.23 -46.48
C MET A 786 0.72 29.14 -45.31
N ALA A 787 2.01 29.47 -45.17
CA ALA A 787 2.46 30.50 -44.24
C ALA A 787 2.16 31.88 -44.84
N LEU A 788 1.41 32.71 -44.11
CA LEU A 788 1.07 34.05 -44.58
C LEU A 788 2.26 35.02 -44.38
N PRO A 789 2.39 36.04 -45.24
CA PRO A 789 3.45 37.04 -45.12
C PRO A 789 3.48 37.76 -43.76
N VAL A 790 4.66 38.24 -43.36
CA VAL A 790 4.92 38.89 -42.05
C VAL A 790 3.97 40.06 -41.75
N HIS A 791 3.48 40.78 -42.77
CA HIS A 791 2.56 41.91 -42.59
C HIS A 791 1.12 41.50 -42.25
N LEU A 792 0.82 40.19 -42.24
CA LEU A 792 -0.45 39.58 -41.82
C LEU A 792 -0.32 38.81 -40.50
N ARG A 793 0.73 39.06 -39.72
CA ARG A 793 0.86 38.53 -38.36
C ARG A 793 -0.14 39.20 -37.42
N VAL A 794 -0.66 38.41 -36.47
CA VAL A 794 -1.79 38.81 -35.64
C VAL A 794 -1.52 38.65 -34.15
N ASN A 795 -2.35 39.32 -33.34
CA ASN A 795 -2.40 39.11 -31.90
C ASN A 795 -3.57 38.17 -31.57
N PRO A 796 -3.32 36.93 -31.12
CA PRO A 796 -4.39 35.99 -30.78
C PRO A 796 -5.22 36.54 -29.62
N SER A 797 -6.43 37.00 -29.94
CA SER A 797 -7.35 37.64 -29.00
C SER A 797 -8.76 37.10 -29.20
N PRO A 798 -9.62 37.07 -28.17
CA PRO A 798 -11.02 36.68 -28.31
C PRO A 798 -11.75 37.48 -29.38
N SER A 799 -11.38 38.75 -29.60
CA SER A 799 -11.91 39.59 -30.68
C SER A 799 -11.52 39.09 -32.07
N LEU A 800 -10.24 38.74 -32.30
CA LEU A 800 -9.79 38.14 -33.55
C LEU A 800 -10.52 36.82 -33.83
N PHE A 801 -10.66 35.96 -32.82
CA PHE A 801 -11.33 34.68 -32.98
C PHE A 801 -12.83 34.83 -33.27
N GLY A 802 -13.48 35.84 -32.69
CA GLY A 802 -14.85 36.21 -33.02
C GLY A 802 -15.00 36.58 -34.50
N ASP A 803 -14.17 37.49 -34.99
CA ASP A 803 -14.22 37.97 -36.37
C ASP A 803 -13.91 36.86 -37.39
N LEU A 804 -12.94 35.98 -37.08
CA LEU A 804 -12.62 34.83 -37.93
C LEU A 804 -13.78 33.82 -37.99
N LYS A 805 -14.45 33.55 -36.86
CA LYS A 805 -15.61 32.64 -36.82
C LYS A 805 -16.82 33.20 -37.57
N VAL A 806 -17.00 34.52 -37.56
CA VAL A 806 -18.05 35.19 -38.35
C VAL A 806 -17.77 35.04 -39.85
N LEU A 807 -16.51 35.22 -40.26
CA LEU A 807 -16.12 35.18 -41.67
C LEU A 807 -16.07 33.75 -42.25
N LEU A 808 -15.43 32.82 -41.56
CA LEU A 808 -15.10 31.49 -42.10
C LEU A 808 -15.98 30.36 -41.51
N GLY A 809 -16.66 30.63 -40.40
CA GLY A 809 -17.48 29.69 -39.65
C GLY A 809 -16.80 29.20 -38.36
N PRO A 810 -17.54 28.56 -37.46
CA PRO A 810 -17.06 28.19 -36.12
C PRO A 810 -15.90 27.18 -36.12
N THR A 811 -15.71 26.44 -37.21
CA THR A 811 -14.68 25.40 -37.38
C THR A 811 -13.39 25.92 -38.01
N CYS A 812 -13.22 27.23 -38.17
CA CYS A 812 -12.08 27.80 -38.87
C CYS A 812 -10.82 27.93 -38.01
N LEU A 813 -10.92 27.70 -36.72
CA LEU A 813 -9.80 27.71 -35.77
C LEU A 813 -9.68 26.32 -35.17
N ASP A 814 -8.46 25.78 -35.14
CA ASP A 814 -8.17 24.57 -34.37
C ASP A 814 -8.32 24.94 -32.88
N ASN A 815 -9.14 24.17 -32.13
CA ASN A 815 -9.35 24.39 -30.69
C ASN A 815 -8.09 24.11 -29.88
#